data_AF-A0A6A6V844-F1
#
_entry.id   AF-A0A6A6V844-F1
#
_cell.length_a   1.000
_cell.length_b   1.000
_cell.length_c   1.000
_cell.angle_alpha   90.00
_cell.angle_beta   90.00
_cell.angle_gamma   90.00
#
_symmetry.space_group_name_H-M   'P 1'
#
loop_
_entity.id
_entity.type
_entity.pdbx_description
1 polymer ?
#
loop_
_entity_poly.entity_id
_entity_poly.type
_entity_poly.pdbx_seq_one_letter_code
_entity_poly.pdbx_strand_id
1 'polypeptide(L)'
;MVAKDSPLLIDCPPAQGAGITSAHADINAAIAKFRMTAYMWQAMTAEDMRMKGLGRRSFRLDEEWAVDTVSRHFLDAANGDTLQSGGAMRTTAKITIVPSSRTTKEIRDLGVAQQNDRAWKPNGLFDYFKDALKEHGGAFTSSSHPIVAGLILDSHFSIEQNTILGHAALGCHDPQGLSLGIFGSHLTYAWPRFIEEVTHCLTDTRVPGDKVGNDNGECESMWEACTVGQGAFVHELGHAFGSPHRPGIMERGYSHDWPKNFVVKTAYSKCNDQDGELVTDETRNKACWHLKDALMFNALPHFRLPTDPQLPQHIQDAAPKATAIWPEDEDTGIDMEFAQKLSNTGSELRLSDMASKLKLSCPAGIVQISFNGSLEALPSIVAPIPEITFPVTTLITRFIAPNDELVTVSVVAFNGKEHKISNLWKFLTKRNTNVIRIHDSSIALRKHTTCSEKQEVDPKDDEELYEWAQLLQVKSEDGDIHRATSIHLCVGALWDGGLVHYADGSKSHWGPMMHDGYEHEFGGHATESISLPKGVTITKVEVSRGGWGRYEMGGVRMYLSDGTAAGELNNREDESDVMVIEPDEGEVVVGFCGKSEKECFQGVVEFGILTVKADIGLEGLPPQVFDMAELRNTAGLEDESQSRGKRRRVC
;
A
#
# COMPACT_ATOMS: atom_id res chain seq x y z
N MET A 1 28.73 -2.92 -5.49
CA MET A 1 29.62 -3.35 -4.39
C MET A 1 30.64 -4.35 -4.92
N VAL A 2 31.89 -4.24 -4.47
CA VAL A 2 32.98 -5.19 -4.76
C VAL A 2 33.64 -5.67 -3.46
N ALA A 3 33.99 -6.94 -3.37
CA ALA A 3 34.75 -7.49 -2.25
C ALA A 3 36.13 -6.84 -2.13
N LYS A 4 36.71 -6.81 -0.92
CA LYS A 4 38.07 -6.28 -0.71
C LYS A 4 39.18 -7.03 -1.46
N ASP A 5 38.95 -8.30 -1.76
CA ASP A 5 39.84 -9.19 -2.52
C ASP A 5 39.22 -9.60 -3.86
N SER A 6 38.27 -8.80 -4.38
CA SER A 6 37.58 -9.07 -5.64
C SER A 6 38.57 -9.19 -6.80
N PRO A 7 38.40 -10.19 -7.69
CA PRO A 7 39.15 -10.26 -8.94
C PRO A 7 38.70 -9.19 -9.96
N LEU A 8 37.64 -8.43 -9.65
CA LEU A 8 37.02 -7.44 -10.54
C LEU A 8 36.51 -8.06 -11.86
N LEU A 9 35.98 -9.28 -11.75
CA LEU A 9 35.41 -10.06 -12.85
C LEU A 9 33.99 -10.49 -12.54
N ILE A 10 33.14 -10.51 -13.56
CA ILE A 10 31.82 -11.12 -13.53
C ILE A 10 31.86 -12.52 -14.15
N ASP A 11 30.87 -13.34 -13.84
CA ASP A 11 30.66 -14.61 -14.55
C ASP A 11 30.42 -14.36 -16.03
N CYS A 12 31.01 -15.22 -16.87
CA CYS A 12 30.83 -15.21 -18.32
C CYS A 12 30.89 -16.63 -18.88
N PRO A 13 29.99 -16.98 -19.82
CA PRO A 13 30.10 -18.21 -20.60
C PRO A 13 31.47 -18.36 -21.26
N PRO A 14 32.01 -19.58 -21.42
CA PRO A 14 33.26 -19.80 -22.15
C PRO A 14 33.27 -19.19 -23.56
N ALA A 15 32.15 -19.20 -24.27
CA ALA A 15 32.05 -18.60 -25.60
C ALA A 15 32.24 -17.06 -25.60
N GLN A 16 32.07 -16.40 -24.45
CA GLN A 16 32.26 -14.96 -24.26
C GLN A 16 33.50 -14.62 -23.42
N GLY A 17 33.97 -15.55 -22.58
CA GLY A 17 35.09 -15.36 -21.65
C GLY A 17 36.38 -16.13 -21.98
N ALA A 18 36.37 -17.10 -22.89
CA ALA A 18 37.52 -17.97 -23.21
C ALA A 18 38.20 -17.63 -24.55
N GLY A 19 38.43 -16.34 -24.80
CA GLY A 19 39.29 -15.83 -25.88
C GLY A 19 40.45 -14.98 -25.35
N ILE A 20 41.31 -14.50 -26.25
CA ILE A 20 42.43 -13.56 -25.96
C ILE A 20 41.93 -12.22 -25.35
N THR A 21 40.62 -11.98 -25.31
CA THR A 21 40.00 -10.71 -24.91
C THR A 21 39.08 -10.88 -23.69
N SER A 22 39.38 -10.16 -22.59
CA SER A 22 38.54 -10.04 -21.37
C SER A 22 37.27 -9.18 -21.56
N ALA A 23 36.94 -8.83 -22.80
CA ALA A 23 36.08 -7.70 -23.19
C ALA A 23 34.61 -7.77 -22.71
N HIS A 24 34.20 -8.88 -22.11
CA HIS A 24 32.84 -9.09 -21.59
C HIS A 24 32.78 -9.36 -20.09
N ALA A 25 33.90 -9.69 -19.45
CA ALA A 25 33.96 -10.19 -18.08
C ALA A 25 34.62 -9.21 -17.10
N ASP A 26 35.39 -8.25 -17.58
CA ASP A 26 36.05 -7.28 -16.71
C ASP A 26 35.11 -6.19 -16.16
N ILE A 27 35.62 -5.45 -15.18
CA ILE A 27 34.90 -4.36 -14.53
C ILE A 27 34.43 -3.27 -15.50
N ASN A 28 35.17 -2.99 -16.57
CA ASN A 28 34.79 -1.97 -17.54
C ASN A 28 33.57 -2.44 -18.35
N ALA A 29 33.55 -3.71 -18.75
CA ALA A 29 32.37 -4.32 -19.37
C ALA A 29 31.17 -4.29 -18.42
N ALA A 30 31.36 -4.63 -17.14
CA ALA A 30 30.30 -4.58 -16.13
C ALA A 30 29.74 -3.16 -15.93
N ILE A 31 30.61 -2.14 -15.89
CA ILE A 31 30.20 -0.72 -15.83
C ILE A 31 29.38 -0.33 -17.05
N ALA A 32 29.84 -0.67 -18.26
CA ALA A 32 29.15 -0.33 -19.50
C ALA A 32 27.76 -1.00 -19.56
N LYS A 33 27.69 -2.28 -19.20
CA LYS A 33 26.44 -3.06 -19.12
C LYS A 33 25.46 -2.46 -18.13
N PHE A 34 25.92 -2.19 -16.90
CA PHE A 34 25.04 -1.65 -15.87
C PHE A 34 24.53 -0.25 -16.25
N ARG A 35 25.39 0.59 -16.82
CA ARG A 35 25.00 1.91 -17.34
C ARG A 35 23.94 1.80 -18.44
N MET A 36 24.16 0.95 -19.45
CA MET A 36 23.22 0.78 -20.55
C MET A 36 21.88 0.24 -20.05
N THR A 37 21.90 -0.74 -19.13
CA THR A 37 20.70 -1.27 -18.48
C THR A 37 19.93 -0.18 -17.71
N ALA A 38 20.62 0.71 -16.98
CA ALA A 38 19.97 1.82 -16.29
C ALA A 38 19.24 2.77 -17.26
N TYR A 39 19.83 3.06 -18.42
CA TYR A 39 19.16 3.84 -19.47
C TYR A 39 17.98 3.10 -20.10
N MET A 40 18.06 1.77 -20.26
CA MET A 40 16.92 0.97 -20.71
C MET A 40 15.76 1.02 -19.72
N TRP A 41 16.03 0.94 -18.42
CA TRP A 41 15.01 1.14 -17.38
C TRP A 41 14.38 2.53 -17.44
N GLN A 42 15.21 3.57 -17.64
CA GLN A 42 14.70 4.94 -17.81
C GLN A 42 13.79 5.05 -19.03
N ALA A 43 14.17 4.46 -20.16
CA ALA A 43 13.42 4.50 -21.41
C ALA A 43 12.08 3.76 -21.31
N MET A 44 12.08 2.53 -20.78
CA MET A 44 10.86 1.76 -20.52
C MET A 44 9.92 2.54 -19.61
N THR A 45 10.44 3.05 -18.49
CA THR A 45 9.65 3.81 -17.51
C THR A 45 9.07 5.08 -18.13
N ALA A 46 9.87 5.85 -18.89
CA ALA A 46 9.40 7.08 -19.54
C ALA A 46 8.28 6.83 -20.55
N GLU A 47 8.37 5.74 -21.31
CA GLU A 47 7.35 5.38 -22.29
C GLU A 47 6.09 4.83 -21.61
N ASP A 48 6.25 4.00 -20.58
CA ASP A 48 5.14 3.46 -19.81
C ASP A 48 4.34 4.57 -19.10
N MET A 49 5.03 5.53 -18.49
CA MET A 49 4.40 6.73 -17.89
C MET A 49 3.67 7.56 -18.95
N ARG A 50 4.23 7.70 -20.16
CA ARG A 50 3.59 8.40 -21.28
C ARG A 50 2.32 7.70 -21.74
N MET A 51 2.36 6.37 -21.91
CA MET A 51 1.20 5.56 -22.32
C MET A 51 0.04 5.66 -21.31
N LYS A 52 0.37 5.80 -20.02
CA LYS A 52 -0.60 6.04 -18.94
C LYS A 52 -1.11 7.48 -18.86
N GLY A 53 -0.60 8.41 -19.69
CA GLY A 53 -1.02 9.82 -19.67
C GLY A 53 -0.31 10.68 -18.63
N LEU A 54 0.72 10.18 -17.95
CA LEU A 54 1.53 10.93 -16.99
C LEU A 54 2.63 11.77 -17.67
N GLY A 55 2.78 11.66 -18.99
CA GLY A 55 3.84 12.30 -19.75
C GLY A 55 5.15 11.53 -19.69
N ARG A 56 6.16 11.99 -20.43
CA ARG A 56 7.47 11.35 -20.53
C ARG A 56 8.33 11.67 -19.30
N ARG A 57 8.09 10.97 -18.19
CA ARG A 57 8.84 11.12 -16.94
C ARG A 57 9.42 9.79 -16.48
N SER A 58 10.57 9.84 -15.83
CA SER A 58 11.29 8.69 -15.30
C SER A 58 12.15 9.14 -14.12
N PHE A 59 12.68 8.20 -13.35
CA PHE A 59 13.63 8.53 -12.29
C PHE A 59 14.90 9.14 -12.87
N ARG A 60 15.46 10.13 -12.19
CA ARG A 60 16.75 10.74 -12.57
C ARG A 60 17.92 9.87 -12.09
N LEU A 61 18.87 9.62 -12.98
CA LEU A 61 20.16 9.02 -12.64
C LEU A 61 21.12 10.13 -12.19
N ASP A 62 22.03 9.81 -11.26
CA ASP A 62 23.16 10.67 -10.97
C ASP A 62 24.10 10.68 -12.20
N GLU A 63 24.45 11.87 -12.68
CA GLU A 63 25.23 12.05 -13.90
C GLU A 63 26.52 12.79 -13.61
N GLU A 64 27.59 12.40 -14.30
CA GLU A 64 28.89 13.04 -14.23
C GLU A 64 29.47 13.25 -15.62
N TRP A 65 30.43 14.18 -15.72
CA TRP A 65 31.20 14.33 -16.95
C TRP A 65 32.27 13.24 -17.02
N ALA A 66 32.04 12.21 -17.83
CA ALA A 66 32.90 11.03 -17.92
C ALA A 66 32.96 10.47 -19.34
N VAL A 67 33.78 9.44 -19.53
CA VAL A 67 33.82 8.65 -20.76
C VAL A 67 32.48 7.93 -20.91
N ASP A 68 31.78 8.23 -21.99
CA ASP A 68 30.50 7.62 -22.31
C ASP A 68 30.70 6.22 -22.89
N THR A 69 29.89 5.27 -22.43
CA THR A 69 29.92 3.87 -22.91
C THR A 69 28.67 3.49 -23.69
N VAL A 70 27.71 4.40 -23.90
CA VAL A 70 26.39 4.06 -24.46
C VAL A 70 26.38 3.85 -25.97
N SER A 71 27.48 4.16 -26.67
CA SER A 71 27.68 3.82 -28.09
C SER A 71 29.00 3.11 -28.27
N ARG A 72 29.02 2.15 -29.21
CA ARG A 72 30.25 1.48 -29.65
C ARG A 72 31.36 2.47 -30.01
N HIS A 73 31.03 3.55 -30.71
CA HIS A 73 32.01 4.56 -31.11
C HIS A 73 32.69 5.23 -29.90
N PHE A 74 31.93 5.53 -28.84
CA PHE A 74 32.48 6.14 -27.64
C PHE A 74 33.34 5.16 -26.84
N LEU A 75 32.88 3.90 -26.75
CA LEU A 75 33.63 2.81 -26.11
C LEU A 75 34.97 2.55 -26.82
N ASP A 76 34.97 2.49 -28.15
CA ASP A 76 36.19 2.28 -28.94
C ASP A 76 37.14 3.48 -28.84
N ALA A 77 36.62 4.71 -28.87
CA ALA A 77 37.41 5.92 -28.71
C ALA A 77 38.09 6.01 -27.32
N ALA A 78 37.43 5.49 -26.28
CA ALA A 78 38.01 5.35 -24.95
C ALA A 78 39.20 4.39 -24.91
N ASN A 79 39.12 3.29 -25.68
CA ASN A 79 40.15 2.27 -25.75
C ASN A 79 41.30 2.63 -26.71
N GLY A 80 41.10 3.60 -27.61
CA GLY A 80 41.97 3.85 -28.77
C GLY A 80 42.71 5.19 -28.82
N ASP A 81 43.09 5.79 -27.68
CA ASP A 81 43.84 7.07 -27.58
C ASP A 81 43.23 8.26 -28.36
N THR A 82 41.96 8.18 -28.77
CA THR A 82 41.25 9.18 -29.58
C THR A 82 40.15 9.89 -28.79
N LEU A 83 40.20 9.81 -27.45
CA LEU A 83 39.26 10.42 -26.49
C LEU A 83 38.88 11.87 -26.81
N GLN A 84 39.85 12.72 -27.20
CA GLN A 84 39.60 14.13 -27.51
C GLN A 84 39.02 14.36 -28.91
N SER A 85 39.38 13.54 -29.90
CA SER A 85 38.89 13.67 -31.29
C SER A 85 37.56 12.95 -31.52
N GLY A 86 37.23 11.95 -30.70
CA GLY A 86 36.04 11.11 -30.84
C GLY A 86 34.80 11.60 -30.10
N GLY A 87 34.88 12.70 -29.33
CA GLY A 87 33.74 13.25 -28.58
C GLY A 87 33.18 12.30 -27.52
N ALA A 88 33.99 11.36 -27.02
CA ALA A 88 33.56 10.29 -26.11
C ALA A 88 33.31 10.77 -24.67
N MET A 89 33.84 11.94 -24.28
CA MET A 89 33.57 12.55 -22.96
C MET A 89 32.28 13.35 -22.98
N ARG A 90 31.30 12.98 -22.15
CA ARG A 90 29.97 13.62 -22.07
C ARG A 90 29.39 13.51 -20.66
N THR A 91 28.30 14.25 -20.39
CA THR A 91 27.46 14.00 -19.23
C THR A 91 26.78 12.65 -19.40
N THR A 92 27.08 11.70 -18.53
CA THR A 92 26.60 10.31 -18.59
C THR A 92 26.34 9.78 -17.18
N ALA A 93 25.55 8.71 -17.06
CA ALA A 93 25.19 8.14 -15.77
C ALA A 93 26.44 7.64 -15.03
N LYS A 94 26.57 8.08 -13.78
CA LYS A 94 27.67 7.74 -12.89
C LYS A 94 27.49 6.33 -12.35
N ILE A 95 28.55 5.53 -12.42
CA ILE A 95 28.62 4.22 -11.78
C ILE A 95 29.68 4.28 -10.68
N THR A 96 29.25 4.19 -9.43
CA THR A 96 30.15 4.25 -8.27
C THR A 96 30.59 2.86 -7.85
N ILE A 97 31.90 2.61 -7.85
CA ILE A 97 32.48 1.38 -7.31
C ILE A 97 32.59 1.53 -5.78
N VAL A 98 31.79 0.74 -5.06
CA VAL A 98 31.75 0.74 -3.60
C VAL A 98 32.53 -0.47 -3.08
N PRO A 99 33.72 -0.28 -2.46
CA PRO A 99 34.46 -1.38 -1.84
C PRO A 99 33.74 -1.84 -0.56
N SER A 100 33.69 -3.14 -0.35
CA SER A 100 33.18 -3.78 0.87
C SER A 100 34.33 -4.19 1.77
N SER A 101 34.12 -4.14 3.09
CA SER A 101 35.03 -4.74 4.08
C SER A 101 35.02 -6.30 4.05
N ARG A 102 34.04 -6.90 3.36
CA ARG A 102 33.89 -8.35 3.16
C ARG A 102 34.79 -8.89 2.05
N THR A 103 35.28 -10.11 2.27
CA THR A 103 35.96 -10.91 1.26
C THR A 103 34.98 -11.53 0.27
N THR A 104 35.51 -11.95 -0.88
CA THR A 104 34.82 -12.71 -1.91
C THR A 104 34.27 -14.02 -1.32
N LYS A 105 35.03 -14.65 -0.42
CA LYS A 105 34.59 -15.86 0.30
C LYS A 105 33.36 -15.60 1.19
N GLU A 106 33.35 -14.49 1.92
CA GLU A 106 32.20 -14.11 2.77
C GLU A 106 30.96 -13.74 1.95
N ILE A 107 31.14 -13.03 0.83
CA ILE A 107 30.04 -12.68 -0.08
C ILE A 107 29.48 -13.93 -0.76
N ARG A 108 30.34 -14.88 -1.15
CA ARG A 108 29.94 -16.14 -1.78
C ARG A 108 29.61 -17.26 -0.78
N ASP A 109 29.44 -16.95 0.51
CA ASP A 109 29.14 -17.98 1.50
C ASP A 109 27.72 -18.52 1.29
N LEU A 110 27.57 -19.85 1.26
CA LEU A 110 26.28 -20.51 1.03
C LEU A 110 25.26 -20.17 2.13
N GLY A 111 25.72 -19.87 3.35
CA GLY A 111 24.87 -19.50 4.48
C GLY A 111 24.29 -18.08 4.42
N VAL A 112 24.72 -17.26 3.47
CA VAL A 112 24.15 -15.93 3.16
C VAL A 112 23.50 -15.86 1.77
N ALA A 113 23.54 -16.95 1.01
CA ALA A 113 22.93 -17.02 -0.32
C ALA A 113 21.41 -17.07 -0.20
N GLN A 114 20.71 -16.16 -0.90
CA GLN A 114 19.25 -16.06 -0.83
C GLN A 114 18.53 -17.32 -1.34
N GLN A 115 19.12 -18.00 -2.33
CA GLN A 115 18.55 -19.23 -2.91
C GLN A 115 18.70 -20.47 -2.00
N ASN A 116 19.38 -20.35 -0.85
CA ASN A 116 19.56 -21.46 0.08
C ASN A 116 18.53 -21.40 1.22
N ASP A 117 17.53 -22.29 1.20
CA ASP A 117 16.51 -22.41 2.24
C ASP A 117 17.08 -22.67 3.65
N ARG A 118 18.33 -23.14 3.75
CA ARG A 118 19.04 -23.41 5.02
C ARG A 118 20.04 -22.31 5.38
N ALA A 119 19.97 -21.15 4.74
CA ALA A 119 20.82 -20.00 5.06
C ALA A 119 20.61 -19.59 6.52
N TRP A 120 21.70 -19.41 7.27
CA TRP A 120 21.65 -18.94 8.65
C TRP A 120 21.51 -17.41 8.73
N LYS A 121 21.76 -16.70 7.62
CA LYS A 121 21.55 -15.25 7.49
C LYS A 121 21.01 -14.90 6.10
N PRO A 122 19.71 -15.15 5.82
CA PRO A 122 19.12 -14.99 4.49
C PRO A 122 19.21 -13.56 3.92
N ASN A 123 19.25 -12.54 4.78
CA ASN A 123 19.40 -11.13 4.38
C ASN A 123 20.86 -10.63 4.44
N GLY A 124 21.84 -11.52 4.62
CA GLY A 124 23.23 -11.15 4.88
C GLY A 124 23.86 -10.28 3.79
N LEU A 125 23.59 -10.57 2.52
CA LEU A 125 24.11 -9.78 1.40
C LEU A 125 23.55 -8.35 1.36
N PHE A 126 22.28 -8.19 1.74
CA PHE A 126 21.63 -6.89 1.83
C PHE A 126 22.26 -6.02 2.92
N ASP A 127 22.50 -6.61 4.09
CA ASP A 127 23.21 -5.95 5.19
C ASP A 127 24.63 -5.55 4.77
N TYR A 128 25.38 -6.45 4.14
CA TYR A 128 26.75 -6.17 3.69
C TYR A 128 26.80 -5.01 2.71
N PHE A 129 25.80 -4.89 1.82
CA PHE A 129 25.71 -3.77 0.89
C PHE A 129 25.37 -2.46 1.62
N LYS A 130 24.38 -2.48 2.52
CA LYS A 130 24.04 -1.31 3.35
C LYS A 130 25.25 -0.82 4.16
N ASP A 131 26.00 -1.73 4.76
CA ASP A 131 27.22 -1.41 5.52
C ASP A 131 28.29 -0.79 4.61
N ALA A 132 28.53 -1.36 3.43
CA ALA A 132 29.49 -0.81 2.47
C ALA A 132 29.11 0.60 1.98
N LEU A 133 27.82 0.87 1.77
CA LEU A 133 27.33 2.22 1.43
C LEU A 133 27.51 3.22 2.57
N LYS A 134 27.24 2.81 3.82
CA LYS A 134 27.46 3.63 5.01
C LYS A 134 28.95 3.95 5.21
N GLU A 135 29.82 2.95 5.07
CA GLU A 135 31.27 3.12 5.16
C GLU A 135 31.82 4.04 4.05
N HIS A 136 31.25 3.97 2.84
CA HIS A 136 31.63 4.85 1.73
C HIS A 136 31.21 6.30 1.98
N GLY A 137 30.05 6.52 2.60
CA GLY A 137 29.52 7.85 2.92
C GLY A 137 29.18 8.69 1.68
N GLY A 138 29.31 10.02 1.80
CA GLY A 138 29.03 10.95 0.71
C GLY A 138 27.56 10.96 0.28
N ALA A 139 27.28 10.66 -0.99
CA ALA A 139 25.92 10.64 -1.54
C ALA A 139 25.03 9.55 -0.92
N PHE A 140 25.62 8.58 -0.21
CA PHE A 140 24.91 7.44 0.39
C PHE A 140 24.55 7.64 1.87
N THR A 141 24.72 8.85 2.42
CA THR A 141 24.28 9.15 3.80
C THR A 141 22.76 9.19 3.92
N SER A 142 22.20 8.82 5.08
CA SER A 142 20.74 8.88 5.29
C SER A 142 20.14 10.27 5.05
N SER A 143 20.89 11.35 5.33
CA SER A 143 20.43 12.72 5.12
C SER A 143 20.15 13.09 3.66
N SER A 144 20.77 12.40 2.69
CA SER A 144 20.49 12.61 1.27
C SER A 144 19.30 11.82 0.76
N HIS A 145 18.68 10.97 1.59
CA HIS A 145 17.56 10.09 1.25
C HIS A 145 17.75 9.37 -0.11
N PRO A 146 18.91 8.72 -0.34
CA PRO A 146 19.24 8.20 -1.66
C PRO A 146 18.42 6.97 -2.00
N ILE A 147 18.10 6.81 -3.29
CA ILE A 147 17.56 5.58 -3.86
C ILE A 147 18.66 4.95 -4.71
N VAL A 148 19.15 3.78 -4.28
CA VAL A 148 20.33 3.14 -4.85
C VAL A 148 19.95 1.84 -5.58
N ALA A 149 20.36 1.73 -6.84
CA ALA A 149 20.42 0.45 -7.55
C ALA A 149 21.81 -0.17 -7.32
N GLY A 150 21.87 -1.24 -6.53
CA GLY A 150 23.11 -1.87 -6.07
C GLY A 150 23.46 -3.18 -6.77
N LEU A 151 24.46 -3.18 -7.65
CA LEU A 151 24.96 -4.43 -8.25
C LEU A 151 26.08 -5.05 -7.38
N ILE A 152 25.97 -6.33 -7.02
CA ILE A 152 27.03 -7.10 -6.40
C ILE A 152 27.89 -7.72 -7.51
N LEU A 153 29.13 -7.22 -7.68
CA LEU A 153 29.99 -7.67 -8.77
C LEU A 153 30.41 -9.14 -8.59
N ASP A 154 30.66 -9.56 -7.36
CA ASP A 154 31.27 -10.85 -7.04
C ASP A 154 30.28 -12.02 -7.00
N SER A 155 29.09 -11.90 -7.59
CA SER A 155 28.18 -13.05 -7.74
C SER A 155 28.80 -14.12 -8.62
N HIS A 156 28.55 -15.40 -8.32
CA HIS A 156 29.16 -16.53 -9.02
C HIS A 156 28.27 -17.77 -8.98
N PHE A 157 28.11 -18.46 -10.11
CA PHE A 157 27.47 -19.77 -10.16
C PHE A 157 28.45 -20.87 -9.74
N SER A 158 28.15 -21.52 -8.61
CA SER A 158 28.89 -22.68 -8.16
C SER A 158 28.31 -23.95 -8.76
N ILE A 159 29.05 -24.57 -9.70
CA ILE A 159 28.67 -25.85 -10.32
C ILE A 159 28.58 -26.95 -9.26
N GLU A 160 29.52 -27.00 -8.32
CA GLU A 160 29.58 -28.03 -7.28
C GLU A 160 28.36 -27.99 -6.35
N GLN A 161 27.87 -26.79 -6.06
CA GLN A 161 26.72 -26.58 -5.17
C GLN A 161 25.42 -26.37 -5.95
N ASN A 162 25.48 -26.33 -7.28
CA ASN A 162 24.38 -26.00 -8.18
C ASN A 162 23.56 -24.78 -7.71
N THR A 163 24.25 -23.72 -7.28
CA THR A 163 23.65 -22.54 -6.62
C THR A 163 24.35 -21.27 -7.05
N ILE A 164 23.60 -20.17 -7.21
CA ILE A 164 24.16 -18.84 -7.46
C ILE A 164 24.57 -18.21 -6.11
N LEU A 165 25.87 -18.05 -5.91
CA LEU A 165 26.46 -17.46 -4.72
C LEU A 165 26.65 -15.95 -4.89
N GLY A 166 26.65 -15.20 -3.79
CA GLY A 166 26.81 -13.74 -3.83
C GLY A 166 25.71 -13.01 -4.59
N HIS A 167 24.54 -13.65 -4.78
CA HIS A 167 23.36 -13.10 -5.40
C HIS A 167 22.24 -12.99 -4.36
N ALA A 168 21.62 -11.81 -4.33
CA ALA A 168 20.30 -11.58 -3.75
C ALA A 168 19.56 -10.59 -4.65
N ALA A 169 18.28 -10.84 -4.86
CA ALA A 169 17.32 -9.90 -5.44
C ALA A 169 16.43 -9.45 -4.28
N LEU A 170 16.72 -8.26 -3.74
CA LEU A 170 16.03 -7.68 -2.59
C LEU A 170 15.98 -6.16 -2.71
N GLY A 171 14.82 -5.57 -2.40
CA GLY A 171 14.62 -4.13 -2.34
C GLY A 171 13.92 -3.69 -1.07
N CYS A 172 14.27 -2.49 -0.60
CA CYS A 172 13.68 -1.88 0.58
C CYS A 172 13.57 -0.38 0.39
N HIS A 173 12.40 0.17 0.72
CA HIS A 173 12.15 1.59 0.78
C HIS A 173 12.35 2.09 2.21
N ASP A 174 13.11 3.17 2.36
CA ASP A 174 13.29 3.89 3.62
C ASP A 174 13.08 5.40 3.35
N PRO A 175 11.89 5.94 3.63
CA PRO A 175 11.58 7.36 3.41
C PRO A 175 12.41 8.33 4.25
N GLN A 176 13.02 7.86 5.35
CA GLN A 176 13.81 8.67 6.28
C GLN A 176 15.32 8.38 6.17
N GLY A 177 15.72 7.56 5.20
CA GLY A 177 17.09 7.09 5.08
C GLY A 177 17.42 6.54 3.70
N LEU A 178 18.10 5.40 3.68
CA LEU A 178 18.67 4.84 2.45
C LEU A 178 17.75 3.77 1.88
N SER A 179 17.16 4.05 0.72
CA SER A 179 16.41 3.07 -0.06
C SER A 179 17.36 2.33 -1.00
N LEU A 180 17.24 1.00 -1.07
CA LEU A 180 18.20 0.15 -1.77
C LEU A 180 17.49 -1.02 -2.43
N GLY A 181 17.72 -1.21 -3.72
CA GLY A 181 17.45 -2.45 -4.45
C GLY A 181 18.79 -3.07 -4.86
N ILE A 182 19.03 -4.34 -4.52
CA ILE A 182 20.26 -5.05 -4.90
C ILE A 182 20.00 -6.19 -5.88
N PHE A 183 21.02 -6.48 -6.70
CA PHE A 183 21.02 -7.62 -7.60
C PHE A 183 22.43 -8.18 -7.80
N GLY A 184 22.53 -9.45 -8.19
CA GLY A 184 23.81 -10.11 -8.45
C GLY A 184 24.29 -9.94 -9.89
N SER A 185 25.60 -10.00 -10.11
CA SER A 185 26.18 -9.86 -11.46
C SER A 185 26.03 -11.10 -12.36
N HIS A 186 25.49 -12.21 -11.85
CA HIS A 186 25.54 -13.54 -12.48
C HIS A 186 24.89 -13.61 -13.87
N LEU A 187 23.92 -12.74 -14.18
CA LEU A 187 23.28 -12.67 -15.51
C LEU A 187 23.81 -11.53 -16.40
N THR A 188 24.71 -10.70 -15.88
CA THR A 188 25.20 -9.51 -16.60
C THR A 188 26.02 -9.86 -17.84
N TYR A 189 26.49 -11.10 -17.99
CA TYR A 189 27.15 -11.55 -19.23
C TYR A 189 26.27 -11.33 -20.47
N ALA A 190 24.95 -11.43 -20.32
CA ALA A 190 23.97 -11.30 -21.40
C ALA A 190 23.56 -9.86 -21.71
N TRP A 191 23.94 -8.89 -20.86
CA TRP A 191 23.49 -7.50 -20.99
C TRP A 191 24.25 -6.76 -22.10
N PRO A 192 23.60 -5.81 -22.80
CA PRO A 192 24.25 -4.98 -23.81
C PRO A 192 25.21 -3.98 -23.14
N ARG A 193 26.38 -3.73 -23.73
CA ARG A 193 27.33 -2.72 -23.24
C ARG A 193 26.98 -1.30 -23.73
N PHE A 194 26.33 -1.23 -24.88
CA PHE A 194 25.98 -0.01 -25.60
C PHE A 194 24.70 -0.22 -26.42
N ILE A 195 24.12 0.86 -26.95
CA ILE A 195 22.81 0.85 -27.59
C ILE A 195 22.75 -0.06 -28.82
N GLU A 196 23.83 -0.14 -29.60
CA GLU A 196 23.90 -0.98 -30.80
C GLU A 196 23.88 -2.49 -30.49
N GLU A 197 24.05 -2.89 -29.23
CA GLU A 197 23.94 -4.29 -28.77
C GLU A 197 22.54 -4.67 -28.28
N VAL A 198 21.65 -3.69 -28.00
CA VAL A 198 20.36 -3.94 -27.34
C VAL A 198 19.52 -4.98 -28.09
N THR A 199 19.28 -4.78 -29.39
CA THR A 199 18.51 -5.73 -30.20
C THR A 199 19.18 -7.09 -30.27
N HIS A 200 20.51 -7.15 -30.39
CA HIS A 200 21.24 -8.41 -30.45
C HIS A 200 21.10 -9.20 -29.14
N CYS A 201 21.34 -8.56 -27.99
CA CYS A 201 21.19 -9.18 -26.68
C CYS A 201 19.76 -9.66 -26.42
N LEU A 202 18.75 -8.89 -26.83
CA LEU A 202 17.33 -9.23 -26.62
C LEU A 202 16.76 -10.23 -27.64
N THR A 203 17.56 -10.68 -28.62
CA THR A 203 17.13 -11.67 -29.63
C THR A 203 18.08 -12.86 -29.78
N ASP A 204 19.10 -12.94 -28.93
CA ASP A 204 20.10 -14.01 -28.97
C ASP A 204 19.58 -15.32 -28.37
N THR A 205 19.26 -16.29 -29.23
CA THR A 205 18.73 -17.60 -28.86
C THR A 205 19.81 -18.65 -28.54
N ARG A 206 21.09 -18.27 -28.52
CA ARG A 206 22.18 -19.19 -28.13
C ARG A 206 22.01 -19.62 -26.68
N VAL A 207 22.46 -20.84 -26.38
CA VAL A 207 22.45 -21.38 -25.00
C VAL A 207 23.65 -20.79 -24.23
N PRO A 208 23.46 -20.26 -23.01
CA PRO A 208 24.56 -19.71 -22.20
C PRO A 208 25.61 -20.75 -21.79
N GLY A 209 25.22 -22.02 -21.67
CA GLY A 209 26.07 -23.14 -21.27
C GLY A 209 25.92 -23.49 -19.79
N ASP A 210 26.63 -24.53 -19.36
CA ASP A 210 26.53 -25.14 -18.03
C ASP A 210 27.42 -24.50 -16.94
N LYS A 211 28.18 -23.46 -17.32
CA LYS A 211 29.10 -22.74 -16.41
C LYS A 211 28.51 -21.46 -15.81
N VAL A 212 27.26 -21.17 -16.10
CA VAL A 212 26.53 -20.00 -15.58
C VAL A 212 25.19 -20.46 -15.02
N GLY A 213 24.64 -19.69 -14.08
CA GLY A 213 23.40 -20.07 -13.39
C GLY A 213 22.17 -19.92 -14.29
N ASN A 214 21.29 -20.93 -14.28
CA ASN A 214 19.95 -20.82 -14.85
C ASN A 214 18.97 -20.35 -13.75
N ASP A 215 18.87 -19.04 -13.60
CA ASP A 215 18.06 -18.43 -12.53
C ASP A 215 16.57 -18.78 -12.73
N ASN A 216 15.97 -19.40 -11.71
CA ASN A 216 14.58 -19.89 -11.72
C ASN A 216 14.19 -20.81 -12.90
N GLY A 217 15.16 -21.36 -13.64
CA GLY A 217 14.87 -22.13 -14.86
C GLY A 217 14.48 -21.27 -16.07
N GLU A 218 14.58 -19.94 -15.98
CA GLU A 218 14.09 -18.99 -16.99
C GLU A 218 15.22 -18.38 -17.84
N CYS A 219 16.43 -18.94 -17.81
CA CYS A 219 17.62 -18.42 -18.50
C CYS A 219 18.20 -19.42 -19.53
N GLU A 220 17.35 -20.14 -20.26
CA GLU A 220 17.77 -21.18 -21.22
C GLU A 220 18.46 -20.64 -22.50
N SER A 221 18.26 -19.36 -22.80
CA SER A 221 18.95 -18.62 -23.86
C SER A 221 19.56 -17.31 -23.34
N MET A 222 20.47 -16.73 -24.13
CA MET A 222 21.12 -15.47 -23.80
C MET A 222 20.10 -14.32 -23.65
N TRP A 223 19.08 -14.24 -24.51
CA TRP A 223 18.07 -13.18 -24.40
C TRP A 223 17.18 -13.33 -23.17
N GLU A 224 16.87 -14.58 -22.78
CA GLU A 224 16.10 -14.89 -21.59
C GLU A 224 16.90 -14.50 -20.33
N ALA A 225 18.20 -14.84 -20.27
CA ALA A 225 19.10 -14.39 -19.20
C ALA A 225 19.22 -12.86 -19.11
N CYS A 226 19.28 -12.17 -20.25
CA CYS A 226 19.28 -10.71 -20.31
C CYS A 226 17.99 -10.14 -19.72
N THR A 227 16.85 -10.69 -20.12
CA THR A 227 15.52 -10.26 -19.72
C THR A 227 15.27 -10.47 -18.23
N VAL A 228 15.55 -11.67 -17.72
CA VAL A 228 15.41 -12.00 -16.29
C VAL A 228 16.31 -11.09 -15.45
N GLY A 229 17.59 -10.93 -15.84
CA GLY A 229 18.53 -10.11 -15.08
C GLY A 229 18.15 -8.62 -15.04
N GLN A 230 17.80 -8.02 -16.18
CA GLN A 230 17.43 -6.60 -16.23
C GLN A 230 16.07 -6.35 -15.57
N GLY A 231 15.12 -7.25 -15.78
CA GLY A 231 13.75 -7.15 -15.27
C GLY A 231 13.65 -7.35 -13.76
N ALA A 232 14.30 -8.39 -13.23
CA ALA A 232 14.35 -8.65 -11.80
C ALA A 232 15.03 -7.49 -11.06
N PHE A 233 16.08 -6.90 -11.62
CA PHE A 233 16.74 -5.80 -10.95
C PHE A 233 15.91 -4.51 -10.93
N VAL A 234 15.17 -4.19 -12.00
CA VAL A 234 14.24 -3.03 -11.95
C VAL A 234 13.04 -3.30 -11.05
N HIS A 235 12.64 -4.55 -10.85
CA HIS A 235 11.68 -4.93 -9.81
C HIS A 235 12.20 -4.57 -8.41
N GLU A 236 13.46 -4.91 -8.09
CA GLU A 236 14.07 -4.52 -6.80
C GLU A 236 14.20 -3.00 -6.65
N LEU A 237 14.46 -2.30 -7.76
CA LEU A 237 14.43 -0.83 -7.78
C LEU A 237 13.02 -0.29 -7.54
N GLY A 238 11.98 -0.97 -8.04
CA GLY A 238 10.58 -0.68 -7.73
C GLY A 238 10.31 -0.74 -6.23
N HIS A 239 10.78 -1.79 -5.55
CA HIS A 239 10.73 -1.87 -4.09
C HIS A 239 11.49 -0.73 -3.41
N ALA A 240 12.66 -0.32 -3.90
CA ALA A 240 13.39 0.84 -3.38
C ALA A 240 12.63 2.17 -3.56
N PHE A 241 11.77 2.28 -4.58
CA PHE A 241 10.83 3.39 -4.76
C PHE A 241 9.53 3.27 -3.95
N GLY A 242 9.37 2.22 -3.12
CA GLY A 242 8.18 2.00 -2.29
C GLY A 242 7.05 1.22 -2.99
N SER A 243 7.31 0.61 -4.13
CA SER A 243 6.33 -0.20 -4.85
C SER A 243 6.17 -1.57 -4.17
N PRO A 244 4.95 -2.02 -3.82
CA PRO A 244 4.70 -3.39 -3.39
C PRO A 244 4.56 -4.33 -4.60
N HIS A 245 4.41 -5.64 -4.34
CA HIS A 245 4.03 -6.60 -5.39
C HIS A 245 2.65 -6.24 -5.97
N ARG A 246 2.62 -6.02 -7.28
CA ARG A 246 1.42 -5.72 -8.07
C ARG A 246 1.59 -6.26 -9.49
N PRO A 247 0.49 -6.52 -10.22
CA PRO A 247 0.56 -7.00 -11.59
C PRO A 247 1.41 -6.10 -12.48
N GLY A 248 2.31 -6.71 -13.24
CA GLY A 248 3.27 -6.01 -14.09
C GLY A 248 4.70 -6.42 -13.73
N ILE A 249 5.64 -5.47 -13.79
CA ILE A 249 7.05 -5.71 -13.48
C ILE A 249 7.28 -6.15 -12.03
N MET A 250 6.39 -5.70 -11.13
CA MET A 250 6.40 -6.08 -9.70
C MET A 250 5.89 -7.51 -9.43
N GLU A 251 5.48 -8.25 -10.45
CA GLU A 251 5.07 -9.67 -10.38
C GLU A 251 5.64 -10.46 -11.56
N ARG A 252 6.95 -10.32 -11.81
CA ARG A 252 7.68 -11.04 -12.89
C ARG A 252 7.18 -10.80 -14.31
N GLY A 253 6.39 -9.75 -14.56
CA GLY A 253 5.93 -9.40 -15.90
C GLY A 253 7.06 -9.14 -16.90
N TYR A 254 8.30 -8.97 -16.43
CA TYR A 254 9.48 -8.82 -17.25
C TYR A 254 9.96 -10.11 -17.95
N SER A 255 9.75 -11.31 -17.38
CA SER A 255 10.45 -12.55 -17.81
C SER A 255 10.30 -12.87 -19.31
N HIS A 256 9.17 -12.50 -19.92
CA HIS A 256 8.93 -12.66 -21.35
C HIS A 256 8.66 -11.34 -22.09
N ASP A 257 8.13 -10.34 -21.39
CA ASP A 257 7.62 -9.14 -22.06
C ASP A 257 8.66 -8.01 -22.08
N TRP A 258 9.77 -8.10 -21.35
CA TRP A 258 10.82 -7.07 -21.34
C TRP A 258 11.32 -6.70 -22.76
N PRO A 259 11.60 -7.66 -23.66
CA PRO A 259 12.03 -7.33 -25.03
C PRO A 259 11.01 -6.49 -25.81
N LYS A 260 9.71 -6.62 -25.51
CA LYS A 260 8.63 -5.90 -26.21
C LYS A 260 8.75 -4.38 -26.09
N ASN A 261 9.48 -3.89 -25.10
CA ASN A 261 9.77 -2.46 -24.94
C ASN A 261 10.83 -1.94 -25.94
N PHE A 262 11.60 -2.82 -26.58
CA PHE A 262 12.82 -2.43 -27.33
C PHE A 262 12.95 -3.06 -28.72
N VAL A 263 12.22 -4.13 -29.01
CA VAL A 263 12.30 -4.83 -30.31
C VAL A 263 10.94 -4.95 -30.97
N VAL A 264 10.92 -4.94 -32.31
CA VAL A 264 9.70 -5.06 -33.12
C VAL A 264 9.17 -6.49 -33.22
N LYS A 265 10.02 -7.48 -32.95
CA LYS A 265 9.66 -8.91 -32.92
C LYS A 265 10.50 -9.60 -31.86
N THR A 266 9.86 -10.31 -30.94
CA THR A 266 10.57 -11.08 -29.91
C THR A 266 11.22 -12.33 -30.52
N ALA A 267 12.23 -12.88 -29.85
CA ALA A 267 12.84 -14.13 -30.26
C ALA A 267 12.05 -15.34 -29.73
N TYR A 268 12.32 -16.52 -30.29
CA TYR A 268 11.79 -17.78 -29.77
C TYR A 268 12.27 -17.99 -28.32
N SER A 269 11.32 -18.31 -27.43
CA SER A 269 11.57 -18.64 -26.02
C SER A 269 11.81 -20.13 -25.88
N LYS A 270 12.99 -20.47 -25.35
CA LYS A 270 13.37 -21.85 -25.07
C LYS A 270 12.67 -22.37 -23.82
N CYS A 271 12.66 -21.57 -22.75
CA CYS A 271 12.08 -22.00 -21.47
C CYS A 271 10.57 -22.29 -21.57
N ASN A 272 9.86 -21.59 -22.45
CA ASN A 272 8.42 -21.77 -22.66
C ASN A 272 8.05 -22.55 -23.93
N ASP A 273 9.02 -22.88 -24.79
CA ASP A 273 8.81 -23.46 -26.12
C ASP A 273 7.78 -22.65 -26.96
N GLN A 274 8.02 -21.35 -27.10
CA GLN A 274 7.11 -20.42 -27.78
C GLN A 274 7.81 -19.61 -28.87
N ASP A 275 7.18 -19.53 -30.04
CA ASP A 275 7.61 -18.65 -31.12
C ASP A 275 7.51 -17.17 -30.72
N GLY A 276 8.47 -16.39 -31.20
CA GLY A 276 8.46 -14.95 -31.00
C GLY A 276 7.34 -14.25 -31.76
N GLU A 277 6.75 -13.23 -31.14
CA GLU A 277 5.61 -12.48 -31.66
C GLU A 277 6.03 -11.11 -32.20
N LEU A 278 5.26 -10.59 -33.17
CA LEU A 278 5.38 -9.22 -33.63
C LEU A 278 4.81 -8.28 -32.56
N VAL A 279 5.54 -7.23 -32.22
CA VAL A 279 5.13 -6.24 -31.23
C VAL A 279 4.42 -5.09 -31.94
N THR A 280 3.14 -4.93 -31.64
CA THR A 280 2.27 -3.84 -32.10
C THR A 280 1.64 -3.13 -30.89
N ASP A 281 0.89 -2.06 -31.14
CA ASP A 281 0.20 -1.31 -30.08
C ASP A 281 -0.85 -2.16 -29.33
N GLU A 282 -1.34 -3.24 -29.95
CA GLU A 282 -2.28 -4.20 -29.38
C GLU A 282 -1.58 -5.34 -28.61
N THR A 283 -0.27 -5.51 -28.77
CA THR A 283 0.48 -6.57 -28.10
C THR A 283 0.50 -6.32 -26.60
N ARG A 284 -0.05 -7.27 -25.83
CA ARG A 284 -0.01 -7.19 -24.37
C ARG A 284 1.44 -7.23 -23.88
N ASN A 285 1.77 -6.26 -23.03
CA ASN A 285 3.08 -6.13 -22.40
C ASN A 285 2.92 -5.98 -20.89
N LYS A 286 3.36 -6.98 -20.13
CA LYS A 286 3.38 -7.01 -18.65
C LYS A 286 4.68 -6.46 -18.07
N ALA A 287 5.68 -6.16 -18.89
CA ALA A 287 6.92 -5.50 -18.47
C ALA A 287 6.71 -3.97 -18.38
N CYS A 288 5.73 -3.57 -17.57
CA CYS A 288 5.33 -2.20 -17.31
C CYS A 288 5.01 -2.03 -15.81
N TRP A 289 4.98 -0.78 -15.33
CA TRP A 289 4.58 -0.48 -13.96
C TRP A 289 3.07 -0.64 -13.79
N HIS A 290 2.60 -1.01 -12.60
CA HIS A 290 1.17 -0.94 -12.32
C HIS A 290 0.73 0.54 -12.32
N LEU A 291 -0.54 0.83 -12.67
CA LEU A 291 -1.05 2.21 -12.70
C LEU A 291 -0.85 2.94 -11.37
N LYS A 292 -1.10 2.25 -10.26
CA LYS A 292 -0.92 2.80 -8.91
C LYS A 292 0.54 3.11 -8.59
N ASP A 293 1.48 2.28 -9.04
CA ASP A 293 2.91 2.52 -8.87
C ASP A 293 3.32 3.76 -9.65
N ALA A 294 2.88 3.87 -10.90
CA ALA A 294 3.11 5.03 -11.75
C ALA A 294 2.55 6.33 -11.13
N LEU A 295 1.34 6.29 -10.56
CA LEU A 295 0.75 7.43 -9.86
C LEU A 295 1.49 7.78 -8.56
N MET A 296 1.95 6.79 -7.80
CA MET A 296 2.81 7.03 -6.63
C MET A 296 4.15 7.66 -7.03
N PHE A 297 4.81 7.12 -8.06
CA PHE A 297 6.08 7.63 -8.55
C PHE A 297 5.96 9.08 -8.99
N ASN A 298 4.82 9.46 -9.57
CA ASN A 298 4.53 10.84 -9.94
C ASN A 298 4.68 11.84 -8.78
N ALA A 299 4.42 11.42 -7.54
CA ALA A 299 4.58 12.26 -6.35
C ALA A 299 6.06 12.34 -5.87
N LEU A 300 6.90 11.36 -6.24
CA LEU A 300 8.28 11.29 -5.81
C LEU A 300 9.15 12.38 -6.47
N PRO A 301 10.07 13.02 -5.73
CA PRO A 301 10.98 14.01 -6.29
C PRO A 301 11.77 13.51 -7.51
N HIS A 302 12.11 12.21 -7.52
CA HIS A 302 12.89 11.55 -8.56
C HIS A 302 12.22 11.55 -9.94
N PHE A 303 10.89 11.64 -10.01
CA PHE A 303 10.11 11.60 -11.25
C PHE A 303 9.50 12.98 -11.61
N ARG A 304 9.67 13.96 -10.74
CA ARG A 304 9.05 15.28 -10.88
C ARG A 304 9.63 16.03 -12.08
N LEU A 305 8.74 16.60 -12.89
CA LEU A 305 9.07 17.54 -13.95
C LEU A 305 9.06 18.98 -13.41
N PRO A 306 9.85 19.91 -14.01
CA PRO A 306 9.87 21.31 -13.58
C PRO A 306 8.51 22.01 -13.59
N THR A 307 7.56 21.51 -14.39
CA THR A 307 6.20 22.07 -14.53
C THR A 307 5.19 21.45 -13.57
N ASP A 308 5.55 20.41 -12.80
CA ASP A 308 4.61 19.77 -11.90
C ASP A 308 4.31 20.66 -10.69
N PRO A 309 3.04 20.76 -10.27
CA PRO A 309 2.67 21.52 -9.08
C PRO A 309 3.20 20.83 -7.82
N GLN A 310 3.68 21.61 -6.86
CA GLN A 310 3.91 21.10 -5.51
C GLN A 310 2.58 20.98 -4.79
N LEU A 311 2.12 19.75 -4.58
CA LEU A 311 0.90 19.48 -3.82
C LEU A 311 1.18 19.65 -2.31
N PRO A 312 0.28 20.31 -1.55
CA PRO A 312 0.33 20.29 -0.09
C PRO A 312 0.29 18.86 0.47
N GLN A 313 0.94 18.64 1.62
CA GLN A 313 1.04 17.31 2.25
C GLN A 313 -0.34 16.65 2.47
N HIS A 314 -1.33 17.41 2.94
CA HIS A 314 -2.69 16.90 3.16
C HIS A 314 -3.37 16.38 1.87
N ILE A 315 -2.99 16.87 0.68
CA ILE A 315 -3.48 16.34 -0.60
C ILE A 315 -2.70 15.09 -1.01
N GLN A 316 -1.39 15.06 -0.74
CA GLN A 316 -0.57 13.88 -1.00
C GLN A 316 -1.05 12.67 -0.19
N ASP A 317 -1.46 12.90 1.05
CA ASP A 317 -1.90 11.84 1.96
C ASP A 317 -3.39 11.49 1.84
N ALA A 318 -4.20 12.33 1.19
CA ALA A 318 -5.64 12.13 1.09
C ALA A 318 -6.01 10.85 0.32
N ALA A 319 -6.73 9.94 0.97
CA ALA A 319 -7.37 8.80 0.31
C ALA A 319 -8.70 9.20 -0.34
N PRO A 320 -9.16 8.50 -1.39
CA PRO A 320 -10.52 8.65 -1.87
C PRO A 320 -11.54 8.34 -0.77
N LYS A 321 -12.59 9.14 -0.67
CA LYS A 321 -13.72 8.95 0.24
C LYS A 321 -14.97 8.58 -0.56
N ALA A 322 -15.71 7.59 -0.09
CA ALA A 322 -17.04 7.26 -0.57
C ALA A 322 -18.09 7.62 0.47
N THR A 323 -19.18 8.25 0.05
CA THR A 323 -20.26 8.70 0.93
C THR A 323 -21.60 8.45 0.24
N ALA A 324 -22.56 7.90 0.97
CA ALA A 324 -23.94 7.84 0.51
C ALA A 324 -24.64 9.14 0.90
N ILE A 325 -25.21 9.85 -0.09
CA ILE A 325 -26.03 11.04 0.13
C ILE A 325 -27.47 10.63 -0.05
N TRP A 326 -28.29 10.99 0.92
CA TRP A 326 -29.70 10.69 0.87
C TRP A 326 -30.57 11.95 0.84
N PRO A 327 -31.78 11.90 0.25
CA PRO A 327 -32.71 13.03 0.29
C PRO A 327 -33.16 13.30 1.74
N GLU A 328 -33.28 14.58 2.09
CA GLU A 328 -33.69 15.04 3.43
C GLU A 328 -35.19 14.79 3.70
N ASP A 329 -36.01 14.81 2.65
CA ASP A 329 -37.46 14.58 2.71
C ASP A 329 -37.85 13.13 2.36
N GLU A 330 -38.99 12.66 2.88
CA GLU A 330 -39.57 11.34 2.53
C GLU A 330 -40.12 11.27 1.10
N ASP A 331 -40.27 12.42 0.42
CA ASP A 331 -40.64 12.46 -0.99
C ASP A 331 -39.43 12.10 -1.86
N THR A 332 -39.27 10.80 -2.08
CA THR A 332 -38.17 10.24 -2.86
C THR A 332 -38.23 10.60 -4.34
N GLY A 333 -39.36 11.11 -4.85
CA GLY A 333 -39.56 11.39 -6.28
C GLY A 333 -39.39 10.16 -7.19
N ILE A 334 -39.32 8.94 -6.62
CA ILE A 334 -39.16 7.69 -7.35
C ILE A 334 -40.54 7.20 -7.78
N ASP A 335 -40.64 6.86 -9.07
CA ASP A 335 -41.83 6.21 -9.62
C ASP A 335 -42.11 4.88 -8.89
N MET A 336 -43.30 4.77 -8.29
CA MET A 336 -43.75 3.58 -7.59
C MET A 336 -43.77 2.34 -8.48
N GLU A 337 -43.95 2.49 -9.80
CA GLU A 337 -43.87 1.38 -10.75
C GLU A 337 -42.43 0.86 -10.93
N PHE A 338 -41.43 1.75 -10.84
CA PHE A 338 -40.02 1.40 -10.85
C PHE A 338 -39.61 0.71 -9.54
N ALA A 339 -40.02 1.26 -8.40
CA ALA A 339 -39.76 0.68 -7.08
C ALA A 339 -40.35 -0.75 -6.95
N GLN A 340 -41.55 -0.98 -7.50
CA GLN A 340 -42.20 -2.28 -7.43
C GLN A 340 -41.58 -3.34 -8.37
N LYS A 341 -41.00 -2.92 -9.51
CA LYS A 341 -40.21 -3.83 -10.36
C LYS A 341 -38.94 -4.31 -9.65
N LEU A 342 -38.35 -3.47 -8.81
CA LEU A 342 -37.14 -3.76 -8.03
C LEU A 342 -37.40 -4.55 -6.75
N SER A 343 -38.50 -4.30 -6.04
CA SER A 343 -38.86 -5.14 -4.88
C SER A 343 -39.05 -6.61 -5.27
N ASN A 344 -39.47 -6.86 -6.52
CA ASN A 344 -39.67 -8.21 -7.06
C ASN A 344 -38.35 -8.92 -7.43
N THR A 345 -37.20 -8.23 -7.41
CA THR A 345 -35.88 -8.84 -7.63
C THR A 345 -35.20 -9.30 -6.33
N GLY A 346 -35.89 -9.22 -5.18
CA GLY A 346 -35.37 -9.67 -3.89
C GLY A 346 -34.35 -8.72 -3.24
N SER A 347 -34.17 -7.50 -3.74
CA SER A 347 -33.24 -6.53 -3.15
C SER A 347 -33.80 -5.96 -1.83
N GLU A 348 -33.02 -6.02 -0.75
CA GLU A 348 -33.37 -5.45 0.58
C GLU A 348 -33.38 -3.90 0.63
N LEU A 349 -33.13 -3.21 -0.50
CA LEU A 349 -33.04 -1.75 -0.58
C LEU A 349 -34.41 -1.09 -0.38
N ARG A 350 -34.51 -0.16 0.56
CA ARG A 350 -35.72 0.64 0.79
C ARG A 350 -35.85 1.73 -0.29
N LEU A 351 -37.06 2.26 -0.50
CA LEU A 351 -37.32 3.42 -1.39
C LEU A 351 -36.37 4.60 -1.13
N SER A 352 -36.09 4.86 0.15
CA SER A 352 -35.16 5.89 0.61
C SER A 352 -33.70 5.65 0.19
N ASP A 353 -33.31 4.38 0.03
CA ASP A 353 -31.96 3.97 -0.37
C ASP A 353 -31.82 4.03 -1.90
N MET A 354 -32.90 3.69 -2.62
CA MET A 354 -32.99 3.88 -4.07
C MET A 354 -32.87 5.35 -4.46
N ALA A 355 -33.37 6.26 -3.63
CA ALA A 355 -33.32 7.71 -3.86
C ALA A 355 -31.96 8.34 -3.52
N SER A 356 -31.04 7.54 -2.99
CA SER A 356 -29.72 8.01 -2.60
C SER A 356 -28.78 8.19 -3.79
N LYS A 357 -27.62 8.79 -3.51
CA LYS A 357 -26.54 8.98 -4.46
C LYS A 357 -25.24 8.51 -3.83
N LEU A 358 -24.45 7.75 -4.58
CA LEU A 358 -23.07 7.46 -4.21
C LEU A 358 -22.19 8.65 -4.61
N LYS A 359 -21.65 9.38 -3.64
CA LYS A 359 -20.64 10.41 -3.83
C LYS A 359 -19.26 9.82 -3.64
N LEU A 360 -18.38 10.01 -4.61
CA LEU A 360 -16.97 9.68 -4.52
C LEU A 360 -16.19 10.99 -4.60
N SER A 361 -15.24 11.20 -3.68
CA SER A 361 -14.46 12.43 -3.64
C SER A 361 -13.01 12.19 -3.23
N CYS A 362 -12.09 12.97 -3.79
CA CYS A 362 -10.71 13.05 -3.34
C CYS A 362 -10.13 14.41 -3.75
N PRO A 363 -9.51 15.19 -2.83
CA PRO A 363 -8.91 16.48 -3.18
C PRO A 363 -7.72 16.34 -4.15
N ALA A 364 -7.07 15.17 -4.20
CA ALA A 364 -6.03 14.87 -5.19
C ALA A 364 -6.60 14.66 -6.62
N GLY A 365 -7.93 14.54 -6.76
CA GLY A 365 -8.61 14.19 -7.99
C GLY A 365 -8.68 12.68 -8.21
N ILE A 366 -9.87 12.17 -8.50
CA ILE A 366 -10.11 10.77 -8.87
C ILE A 366 -9.72 10.59 -10.32
N VAL A 367 -9.02 9.50 -10.65
CA VAL A 367 -8.51 9.22 -12.01
C VAL A 367 -8.92 7.87 -12.56
N GLN A 368 -9.47 7.00 -11.72
CA GLN A 368 -10.02 5.73 -12.16
C GLN A 368 -11.11 5.30 -11.20
N ILE A 369 -12.22 4.84 -11.76
CA ILE A 369 -13.31 4.19 -11.04
C ILE A 369 -13.56 2.85 -11.72
N SER A 370 -13.77 1.82 -10.92
CA SER A 370 -14.14 0.51 -11.42
C SER A 370 -15.34 -0.03 -10.68
N PHE A 371 -16.28 -0.62 -11.42
CA PHE A 371 -17.37 -1.43 -10.89
C PHE A 371 -17.18 -2.87 -11.34
N ASN A 372 -17.10 -3.83 -10.42
CA ASN A 372 -16.87 -5.25 -10.73
C ASN A 372 -15.65 -5.49 -11.66
N GLY A 373 -14.58 -4.73 -11.45
CA GLY A 373 -13.36 -4.79 -12.28
C GLY A 373 -13.49 -4.12 -13.65
N SER A 374 -14.68 -3.71 -14.07
CA SER A 374 -14.90 -2.93 -15.30
C SER A 374 -14.61 -1.46 -15.05
N LEU A 375 -13.75 -0.85 -15.86
CA LEU A 375 -13.35 0.54 -15.71
C LEU A 375 -14.40 1.49 -16.29
N GLU A 376 -14.66 2.59 -15.59
CA GLU A 376 -15.37 3.72 -16.16
C GLU A 376 -14.50 4.47 -17.17
N ALA A 377 -15.13 5.06 -18.20
CA ALA A 377 -14.42 5.86 -19.19
C ALA A 377 -13.87 7.17 -18.62
N LEU A 378 -14.55 7.72 -17.61
CA LEU A 378 -14.13 8.90 -16.84
C LEU A 378 -14.41 8.67 -15.36
N PRO A 379 -13.61 9.24 -14.45
CA PRO A 379 -12.44 10.09 -14.70
C PRO A 379 -11.23 9.35 -15.28
N SER A 380 -10.23 10.10 -15.73
CA SER A 380 -8.96 9.57 -16.27
C SER A 380 -7.77 10.38 -15.77
N ILE A 381 -6.55 9.91 -16.00
CA ILE A 381 -5.31 10.62 -15.63
C ILE A 381 -5.23 12.01 -16.26
N VAL A 382 -5.69 12.17 -17.51
CA VAL A 382 -5.66 13.45 -18.23
C VAL A 382 -6.81 14.39 -17.83
N ALA A 383 -7.83 13.87 -17.16
CA ALA A 383 -9.00 14.62 -16.69
C ALA A 383 -9.41 14.12 -15.29
N PRO A 384 -8.58 14.39 -14.26
CA PRO A 384 -8.90 14.02 -12.89
C PRO A 384 -10.13 14.81 -12.39
N ILE A 385 -11.02 14.14 -11.66
CA ILE A 385 -12.26 14.74 -11.15
C ILE A 385 -12.23 14.72 -9.62
N PRO A 386 -12.29 15.88 -8.94
CA PRO A 386 -12.27 15.92 -7.47
C PRO A 386 -13.47 15.25 -6.81
N GLU A 387 -14.62 15.30 -7.47
CA GLU A 387 -15.89 14.78 -6.95
C GLU A 387 -16.79 14.29 -8.09
N ILE A 388 -17.34 13.09 -7.94
CA ILE A 388 -18.31 12.52 -8.86
C ILE A 388 -19.44 11.86 -8.07
N THR A 389 -20.65 11.95 -8.60
CA THR A 389 -21.84 11.43 -7.94
C THR A 389 -22.63 10.53 -8.88
N PHE A 390 -22.99 9.34 -8.41
CA PHE A 390 -23.81 8.37 -9.14
C PHE A 390 -25.18 8.25 -8.48
N PRO A 391 -26.28 8.52 -9.19
CA PRO A 391 -27.61 8.19 -8.70
C PRO A 391 -27.74 6.67 -8.50
N VAL A 392 -28.23 6.24 -7.33
CA VAL A 392 -28.37 4.81 -7.05
C VAL A 392 -29.37 4.15 -8.00
N THR A 393 -30.41 4.85 -8.42
CA THR A 393 -31.32 4.38 -9.49
C THR A 393 -30.61 3.98 -10.78
N THR A 394 -29.56 4.72 -11.18
CA THR A 394 -28.74 4.41 -12.37
C THR A 394 -27.88 3.16 -12.13
N LEU A 395 -27.24 3.06 -10.96
CA LEU A 395 -26.43 1.89 -10.59
C LEU A 395 -27.29 0.63 -10.50
N ILE A 396 -28.49 0.77 -9.93
CA ILE A 396 -29.50 -0.27 -9.86
C ILE A 396 -29.85 -0.77 -11.26
N THR A 397 -30.18 0.13 -12.19
CA THR A 397 -30.52 -0.25 -13.56
C THR A 397 -29.37 -0.98 -14.26
N ARG A 398 -28.12 -0.64 -13.91
CA ARG A 398 -26.92 -1.21 -14.50
C ARG A 398 -26.56 -2.59 -13.95
N PHE A 399 -26.77 -2.82 -12.66
CA PHE A 399 -26.23 -3.99 -11.95
C PHE A 399 -27.29 -4.89 -11.30
N ILE A 400 -28.53 -4.44 -11.15
CA ILE A 400 -29.63 -5.28 -10.63
C ILE A 400 -30.29 -6.01 -11.82
N ALA A 401 -29.69 -7.13 -12.21
CA ALA A 401 -30.39 -8.28 -12.77
C ALA A 401 -30.64 -9.29 -11.62
N PRO A 402 -31.57 -10.26 -11.75
CA PRO A 402 -32.06 -11.07 -10.61
C PRO A 402 -31.05 -11.94 -9.84
N ASN A 403 -29.75 -11.92 -10.18
CA ASN A 403 -28.74 -12.85 -9.69
C ASN A 403 -27.36 -12.22 -9.33
N ASP A 404 -27.16 -10.89 -9.41
CA ASP A 404 -25.86 -10.28 -9.06
C ASP A 404 -25.88 -9.74 -7.62
N GLU A 405 -25.49 -10.60 -6.68
CA GLU A 405 -25.54 -10.31 -5.24
C GLU A 405 -24.39 -9.39 -4.75
N LEU A 406 -23.33 -9.18 -5.54
CA LEU A 406 -22.15 -8.43 -5.12
C LEU A 406 -21.70 -7.41 -6.18
N VAL A 407 -21.83 -6.12 -5.86
CA VAL A 407 -21.24 -5.02 -6.64
C VAL A 407 -20.06 -4.43 -5.87
N THR A 408 -18.86 -4.64 -6.40
CA THR A 408 -17.62 -4.06 -5.88
C THR A 408 -17.33 -2.72 -6.56
N VAL A 409 -16.78 -1.77 -5.82
CA VAL A 409 -16.31 -0.48 -6.35
C VAL A 409 -14.86 -0.28 -5.97
N SER A 410 -14.02 0.12 -6.91
CA SER A 410 -12.66 0.60 -6.63
C SER A 410 -12.51 2.02 -7.17
N VAL A 411 -11.89 2.89 -6.37
CA VAL A 411 -11.67 4.30 -6.68
C VAL A 411 -10.19 4.59 -6.47
N VAL A 412 -9.51 5.11 -7.49
CA VAL A 412 -8.09 5.48 -7.43
C VAL A 412 -7.95 6.98 -7.65
N ALA A 413 -7.20 7.64 -6.77
CA ALA A 413 -6.86 9.04 -6.87
C ALA A 413 -5.52 9.28 -7.57
N PHE A 414 -5.28 10.51 -8.00
CA PHE A 414 -4.09 10.92 -8.76
C PHE A 414 -2.78 10.78 -7.98
N ASN A 415 -2.85 10.75 -6.64
CA ASN A 415 -1.74 10.48 -5.75
C ASN A 415 -1.45 8.98 -5.57
N GLY A 416 -2.18 8.09 -6.27
CA GLY A 416 -2.02 6.63 -6.21
C GLY A 416 -2.75 5.95 -5.06
N LYS A 417 -3.42 6.71 -4.17
CA LYS A 417 -4.24 6.16 -3.09
C LYS A 417 -5.52 5.54 -3.65
N GLU A 418 -6.01 4.48 -3.01
CA GLU A 418 -7.20 3.74 -3.42
C GLU A 418 -8.19 3.64 -2.26
N HIS A 419 -9.48 3.57 -2.61
CA HIS A 419 -10.54 3.10 -1.73
C HIS A 419 -11.35 2.02 -2.43
N LYS A 420 -11.70 0.95 -1.72
CA LYS A 420 -12.52 -0.15 -2.24
C LYS A 420 -13.76 -0.33 -1.39
N ILE A 421 -14.89 -0.58 -2.06
CA ILE A 421 -16.15 -1.00 -1.48
C ILE A 421 -16.39 -2.44 -1.94
N SER A 422 -16.43 -3.38 -1.01
CA SER A 422 -16.63 -4.82 -1.31
C SER A 422 -18.08 -5.14 -1.71
N ASN A 423 -19.05 -4.45 -1.12
CA ASN A 423 -20.46 -4.57 -1.45
C ASN A 423 -21.16 -3.20 -1.40
N LEU A 424 -21.43 -2.65 -2.58
CA LEU A 424 -22.10 -1.37 -2.75
C LEU A 424 -23.49 -1.34 -2.13
N TRP A 425 -24.28 -2.40 -2.28
CA TRP A 425 -25.66 -2.41 -1.77
C TRP A 425 -25.67 -2.37 -0.25
N LYS A 426 -24.80 -3.16 0.40
CA LYS A 426 -24.61 -3.11 1.85
C LYS A 426 -24.11 -1.75 2.32
N PHE A 427 -23.21 -1.12 1.57
CA PHE A 427 -22.73 0.23 1.87
C PHE A 427 -23.88 1.25 1.85
N LEU A 428 -24.80 1.16 0.88
CA LEU A 428 -25.91 2.10 0.70
C LEU A 428 -27.06 1.91 1.70
N THR A 429 -27.24 0.70 2.26
CA THR A 429 -28.31 0.40 3.23
C THR A 429 -27.96 0.78 4.68
N LYS A 430 -26.71 1.16 4.98
CA LYS A 430 -26.27 1.65 6.31
C LYS A 430 -26.95 2.96 6.78
N ARG A 431 -27.86 3.55 5.99
CA ARG A 431 -28.55 4.81 6.32
C ARG A 431 -29.20 4.81 7.71
N ASN A 432 -29.87 3.72 8.08
CA ASN A 432 -30.65 3.66 9.32
C ASN A 432 -29.80 3.29 10.54
N THR A 433 -28.54 2.90 10.37
CA THR A 433 -27.63 2.67 11.49
C THR A 433 -26.86 3.92 11.88
N ASN A 434 -26.69 4.88 10.95
CA ASN A 434 -25.80 6.03 11.14
C ASN A 434 -26.49 7.32 11.59
N VAL A 435 -27.81 7.32 11.80
CA VAL A 435 -28.53 8.47 12.36
C VAL A 435 -29.45 8.01 13.47
N ILE A 436 -29.27 8.53 14.67
CA ILE A 436 -30.14 8.29 15.83
C ILE A 436 -31.02 9.53 16.00
N ARG A 437 -32.32 9.38 15.74
CA ARG A 437 -33.30 10.46 15.96
C ARG A 437 -33.75 10.44 17.41
N ILE A 438 -33.67 11.59 18.06
CA ILE A 438 -34.13 11.71 19.44
C ILE A 438 -35.66 11.80 19.43
N HIS A 439 -36.32 10.93 20.20
CA HIS A 439 -37.77 10.92 20.32
C HIS A 439 -38.30 12.29 20.76
N ASP A 440 -39.40 12.72 20.14
CA ASP A 440 -40.09 13.99 20.42
C ASP A 440 -39.20 15.24 20.29
N SER A 441 -38.17 15.17 19.43
CA SER A 441 -37.25 16.26 19.13
C SER A 441 -36.92 16.33 17.63
N SER A 442 -36.52 17.51 17.16
CA SER A 442 -35.96 17.69 15.81
C SER A 442 -34.46 17.36 15.75
N ILE A 443 -33.85 17.00 16.88
CA ILE A 443 -32.42 16.69 16.99
C ILE A 443 -32.16 15.25 16.54
N ALA A 444 -31.10 15.09 15.75
CA ALA A 444 -30.58 13.79 15.36
C ALA A 444 -29.07 13.75 15.58
N LEU A 445 -28.60 12.64 16.14
CA LEU A 445 -27.17 12.34 16.25
C LEU A 445 -26.73 11.58 15.01
N ARG A 446 -25.55 11.90 14.48
CA ARG A 446 -24.94 11.13 13.39
C ARG A 446 -23.85 10.21 13.94
N LYS A 447 -23.73 9.01 13.39
CA LYS A 447 -22.62 8.09 13.65
C LYS A 447 -21.63 8.18 12.51
N HIS A 448 -20.36 8.36 12.85
CA HIS A 448 -19.24 8.20 11.92
C HIS A 448 -18.44 6.99 12.38
N THR A 449 -18.63 5.83 11.73
CA THR A 449 -18.03 4.56 12.16
C THR A 449 -17.06 3.99 11.13
N THR A 450 -16.13 3.17 11.60
CA THR A 450 -15.27 2.28 10.81
C THR A 450 -15.12 0.94 11.52
N CYS A 451 -14.89 -0.14 10.79
CA CYS A 451 -14.71 -1.48 11.35
C CYS A 451 -13.40 -2.10 10.88
N SER A 452 -12.93 -3.16 11.53
CA SER A 452 -11.73 -3.87 11.08
C SER A 452 -11.86 -4.36 9.63
N GLU A 453 -10.74 -4.60 8.96
CA GLU A 453 -10.74 -5.11 7.58
C GLU A 453 -11.49 -6.45 7.49
N LYS A 454 -11.24 -7.36 8.43
CA LYS A 454 -11.89 -8.67 8.46
C LYS A 454 -13.40 -8.56 8.71
N GLN A 455 -13.84 -7.67 9.61
CA GLN A 455 -15.28 -7.43 9.84
C GLN A 455 -15.97 -6.75 8.65
N GLU A 456 -15.23 -5.99 7.84
CA GLU A 456 -15.76 -5.44 6.58
C GLU A 456 -15.96 -6.51 5.51
N VAL A 457 -15.01 -7.43 5.37
CA VAL A 457 -15.00 -8.48 4.34
C VAL A 457 -15.91 -9.66 4.70
N ASP A 458 -15.89 -10.07 5.96
CA ASP A 458 -16.47 -11.32 6.46
C ASP A 458 -17.14 -11.07 7.82
N PRO A 459 -18.24 -10.30 7.86
CA PRO A 459 -18.85 -9.79 9.08
C PRO A 459 -19.33 -10.93 9.99
N LYS A 460 -18.97 -10.86 11.27
CA LYS A 460 -19.61 -11.68 12.31
C LYS A 460 -21.10 -11.38 12.42
N ASP A 461 -21.87 -12.39 12.81
CA ASP A 461 -23.28 -12.23 13.14
C ASP A 461 -23.44 -11.32 14.37
N ASP A 462 -24.50 -10.50 14.40
CA ASP A 462 -24.74 -9.58 15.51
C ASP A 462 -24.93 -10.32 16.85
N GLU A 463 -25.32 -11.60 16.82
CA GLU A 463 -25.40 -12.44 18.01
C GLU A 463 -24.03 -12.70 18.66
N GLU A 464 -22.94 -12.63 17.89
CA GLU A 464 -21.55 -12.80 18.35
C GLU A 464 -20.90 -11.51 18.86
N LEU A 465 -21.59 -10.36 18.75
CA LEU A 465 -21.02 -9.04 19.02
C LEU A 465 -21.78 -8.30 20.11
N TYR A 466 -21.05 -7.69 21.03
CA TYR A 466 -21.61 -6.67 21.91
C TYR A 466 -21.72 -5.36 21.13
N GLU A 467 -22.92 -4.81 21.01
CA GLU A 467 -23.12 -3.43 20.55
C GLU A 467 -23.15 -2.49 21.76
N TRP A 468 -22.49 -1.35 21.64
CA TRP A 468 -22.38 -0.38 22.72
C TRP A 468 -22.40 1.06 22.21
N ALA A 469 -22.89 1.96 23.05
CA ALA A 469 -22.85 3.40 22.84
C ALA A 469 -22.53 4.11 24.16
N GLN A 470 -21.75 5.18 24.09
CA GLN A 470 -21.31 5.91 25.26
C GLN A 470 -21.28 7.42 25.00
N LEU A 471 -22.17 8.16 25.66
CA LEU A 471 -22.19 9.63 25.62
C LEU A 471 -21.06 10.20 26.49
N LEU A 472 -20.62 11.43 26.17
CA LEU A 472 -19.67 12.21 26.96
C LEU A 472 -20.32 12.99 28.12
N GLN A 473 -21.60 12.71 28.38
CA GLN A 473 -22.35 13.16 29.54
C GLN A 473 -23.12 11.98 30.11
N VAL A 474 -23.29 11.95 31.42
CA VAL A 474 -24.07 10.95 32.14
C VAL A 474 -25.10 11.66 33.03
N LYS A 475 -26.26 11.03 33.19
CA LYS A 475 -27.31 11.45 34.13
C LYS A 475 -27.19 10.61 35.39
N SER A 476 -26.98 11.25 36.54
CA SER A 476 -26.91 10.59 37.84
C SER A 476 -28.28 10.10 38.31
N GLU A 477 -28.31 9.28 39.37
CA GLU A 477 -29.57 8.84 40.01
C GLU A 477 -30.42 10.00 40.52
N ASP A 478 -29.78 11.10 40.92
CA ASP A 478 -30.43 12.34 41.38
C ASP A 478 -30.98 13.20 40.22
N GLY A 479 -30.69 12.82 38.97
CA GLY A 479 -31.14 13.50 37.76
C GLY A 479 -30.22 14.60 37.26
N ASP A 480 -29.07 14.83 37.92
CA ASP A 480 -28.07 15.80 37.51
C ASP A 480 -27.22 15.28 36.33
N ILE A 481 -26.82 16.18 35.43
CA ILE A 481 -26.01 15.85 34.25
C ILE A 481 -24.54 16.17 34.54
N HIS A 482 -23.67 15.17 34.40
CA HIS A 482 -22.24 15.27 34.63
C HIS A 482 -21.45 15.03 33.34
N ARG A 483 -20.51 15.93 33.03
CA ARG A 483 -19.62 15.81 31.87
C ARG A 483 -18.51 14.79 32.10
N ALA A 484 -18.03 14.19 31.01
CA ALA A 484 -16.78 13.46 30.99
C ALA A 484 -15.60 14.40 31.31
N THR A 485 -14.65 13.89 32.09
CA THR A 485 -13.45 14.60 32.58
C THR A 485 -12.17 13.98 32.05
N SER A 486 -12.15 12.67 31.79
CA SER A 486 -11.06 11.97 31.12
C SER A 486 -11.56 10.72 30.39
N ILE A 487 -10.76 10.26 29.44
CA ILE A 487 -10.96 8.99 28.73
C ILE A 487 -9.69 8.17 28.82
N HIS A 488 -9.81 6.89 29.17
CA HIS A 488 -8.74 5.91 29.07
C HIS A 488 -8.88 5.15 27.76
N LEU A 489 -7.82 5.12 26.97
CA LEU A 489 -7.70 4.46 25.67
C LEU A 489 -6.93 3.17 25.91
N CYS A 490 -7.64 2.04 26.10
CA CYS A 490 -7.03 0.79 26.53
C CYS A 490 -6.57 -0.04 25.33
N VAL A 491 -5.25 -0.06 25.10
CA VAL A 491 -4.62 -0.75 23.96
C VAL A 491 -3.55 -1.71 24.44
N GLY A 492 -3.66 -2.97 24.02
CA GLY A 492 -2.76 -4.07 24.33
C GLY A 492 -2.14 -4.68 23.08
N ALA A 493 -2.26 -6.00 22.92
CA ALA A 493 -1.88 -6.66 21.67
C ALA A 493 -2.84 -6.33 20.51
N LEU A 494 -4.02 -5.79 20.84
CA LEU A 494 -5.08 -5.27 19.99
C LEU A 494 -5.78 -4.12 20.76
N TRP A 495 -6.81 -3.53 20.17
CA TRP A 495 -7.62 -2.52 20.86
C TRP A 495 -8.67 -3.18 21.77
N ASP A 496 -8.41 -3.19 23.08
CA ASP A 496 -9.27 -3.82 24.09
C ASP A 496 -10.56 -3.01 24.33
N GLY A 497 -10.48 -1.67 24.36
CA GLY A 497 -11.63 -0.78 24.56
C GLY A 497 -11.26 0.48 25.35
N GLY A 498 -11.97 0.75 26.44
CA GLY A 498 -11.58 1.78 27.41
C GLY A 498 -12.68 2.37 28.28
N LEU A 499 -12.36 3.47 28.96
CA LEU A 499 -13.15 4.00 30.08
C LEU A 499 -13.38 5.51 29.95
N VAL A 500 -14.62 5.94 30.15
CA VAL A 500 -14.98 7.36 30.28
C VAL A 500 -15.22 7.65 31.75
N HIS A 501 -14.53 8.65 32.30
CA HIS A 501 -14.69 9.11 33.69
C HIS A 501 -15.46 10.41 33.75
N TYR A 502 -16.44 10.51 34.65
CA TYR A 502 -17.34 11.66 34.77
C TYR A 502 -17.03 12.51 36.00
N ALA A 503 -17.56 13.74 35.99
CA ALA A 503 -17.34 14.72 37.05
C ALA A 503 -17.96 14.33 38.41
N ASP A 504 -18.96 13.45 38.44
CA ASP A 504 -19.53 12.87 39.66
C ASP A 504 -18.68 11.72 40.23
N GLY A 505 -17.59 11.35 39.56
CA GLY A 505 -16.74 10.21 39.92
C GLY A 505 -17.21 8.88 39.37
N SER A 506 -18.35 8.83 38.67
CA SER A 506 -18.77 7.63 37.95
C SER A 506 -17.84 7.34 36.76
N LYS A 507 -17.86 6.10 36.30
CA LYS A 507 -17.15 5.65 35.11
C LYS A 507 -18.08 4.77 34.26
N SER A 508 -17.85 4.76 32.96
CA SER A 508 -18.53 3.83 32.05
C SER A 508 -17.58 3.35 30.97
N HIS A 509 -17.79 2.12 30.48
CA HIS A 509 -16.95 1.55 29.43
C HIS A 509 -17.43 2.05 28.06
N TRP A 510 -16.53 2.08 27.09
CA TRP A 510 -16.89 2.12 25.66
C TRP A 510 -16.36 0.83 25.00
N GLY A 511 -17.17 -0.22 25.15
CA GLY A 511 -16.75 -1.62 25.06
C GLY A 511 -17.57 -2.48 26.04
N PRO A 512 -17.26 -3.77 26.18
CA PRO A 512 -17.97 -4.66 27.12
C PRO A 512 -17.91 -4.12 28.55
N MET A 513 -19.06 -4.09 29.25
CA MET A 513 -19.13 -3.70 30.67
C MET A 513 -18.97 -4.90 31.60
N MET A 514 -19.56 -6.03 31.23
CA MET A 514 -19.48 -7.27 31.98
C MET A 514 -19.03 -8.41 31.05
N HIS A 515 -18.34 -9.39 31.61
CA HIS A 515 -18.05 -10.66 30.95
C HIS A 515 -18.08 -11.78 32.00
N ASP A 516 -18.76 -12.89 31.68
CA ASP A 516 -18.95 -14.02 32.60
C ASP A 516 -19.52 -13.65 33.99
N GLY A 517 -20.32 -12.57 34.06
CA GLY A 517 -20.92 -12.08 35.30
C GLY A 517 -19.99 -11.28 36.21
N TYR A 518 -18.82 -10.84 35.73
CA TYR A 518 -17.91 -9.92 36.41
C TYR A 518 -17.73 -8.64 35.60
N GLU A 519 -17.42 -7.53 36.28
CA GLU A 519 -17.04 -6.26 35.62
C GLU A 519 -15.83 -6.53 34.72
N HIS A 520 -15.93 -6.13 33.45
CA HIS A 520 -14.91 -6.41 32.46
C HIS A 520 -13.69 -5.52 32.69
N GLU A 521 -12.53 -6.14 32.89
CA GLU A 521 -11.26 -5.40 33.00
C GLU A 521 -10.56 -5.37 31.65
N PHE A 522 -10.36 -4.16 31.11
CA PHE A 522 -9.61 -4.00 29.87
C PHE A 522 -8.13 -4.32 30.06
N GLY A 523 -7.60 -5.14 29.16
CA GLY A 523 -6.16 -5.28 28.97
C GLY A 523 -5.52 -3.99 28.46
N GLY A 524 -4.19 -3.96 28.45
CA GLY A 524 -3.45 -2.91 27.74
C GLY A 524 -2.15 -2.52 28.40
N HIS A 525 -1.03 -2.97 27.81
CA HIS A 525 0.30 -2.54 28.23
C HIS A 525 0.65 -1.14 27.70
N ALA A 526 -0.11 -0.63 26.73
CA ALA A 526 0.05 0.68 26.10
C ALA A 526 -1.16 1.61 26.35
N THR A 527 -1.89 1.39 27.44
CA THR A 527 -3.03 2.22 27.82
C THR A 527 -2.60 3.65 28.14
N GLU A 528 -3.23 4.62 27.49
CA GLU A 528 -3.04 6.05 27.77
C GLU A 528 -4.33 6.70 28.27
N SER A 529 -4.20 7.83 28.97
CA SER A 529 -5.34 8.60 29.46
C SER A 529 -5.28 10.02 28.91
N ILE A 530 -6.42 10.50 28.40
CA ILE A 530 -6.55 11.87 27.91
C ILE A 530 -7.53 12.63 28.81
N SER A 531 -7.10 13.81 29.26
CA SER A 531 -7.98 14.71 30.02
C SER A 531 -8.87 15.47 29.05
N LEU A 532 -10.12 15.72 29.44
CA LEU A 532 -11.08 16.54 28.70
C LEU A 532 -11.34 17.84 29.49
N PRO A 533 -10.61 18.94 29.20
CA PRO A 533 -10.90 20.24 29.80
C PRO A 533 -12.25 20.80 29.35
N LYS A 534 -12.84 21.69 30.15
CA LYS A 534 -14.10 22.36 29.78
C LYS A 534 -13.87 23.28 28.57
N GLY A 535 -14.71 23.16 27.54
CA GLY A 535 -14.62 23.96 26.31
C GLY A 535 -13.65 23.42 25.25
N VAL A 536 -12.92 22.35 25.56
CA VAL A 536 -12.10 21.61 24.60
C VAL A 536 -12.93 20.47 24.01
N THR A 537 -12.86 20.30 22.69
CA THR A 537 -13.65 19.32 21.93
C THR A 537 -12.73 18.29 21.27
N ILE A 538 -13.26 17.11 20.98
CA ILE A 538 -12.56 16.09 20.19
C ILE A 538 -12.65 16.51 18.73
N THR A 539 -11.50 16.62 18.05
CA THR A 539 -11.41 17.07 16.64
C THR A 539 -11.31 15.91 15.68
N LYS A 540 -10.64 14.82 16.06
CA LYS A 540 -10.58 13.58 15.28
C LYS A 540 -10.16 12.40 16.16
N VAL A 541 -10.46 11.20 15.68
CA VAL A 541 -9.97 9.93 16.23
C VAL A 541 -9.33 9.13 15.10
N GLU A 542 -8.09 8.74 15.28
CA GLU A 542 -7.39 7.79 14.42
C GLU A 542 -7.60 6.39 14.96
N VAL A 543 -7.89 5.45 14.06
CA VAL A 543 -8.10 4.05 14.40
C VAL A 543 -7.30 3.17 13.46
N SER A 544 -6.49 2.28 14.03
CA SER A 544 -5.81 1.23 13.28
C SER A 544 -6.77 0.07 13.07
N ARG A 545 -7.14 -0.24 11.81
CA ARG A 545 -8.11 -1.28 11.48
C ARG A 545 -7.59 -2.72 11.63
N GLY A 546 -6.32 -2.85 12.00
CA GLY A 546 -5.66 -4.13 12.30
C GLY A 546 -5.01 -4.78 11.09
N GLY A 547 -3.98 -5.59 11.34
CA GLY A 547 -3.34 -6.53 10.39
C GLY A 547 -3.45 -7.97 10.92
N TRP A 548 -2.98 -8.97 10.15
CA TRP A 548 -3.02 -10.43 10.46
C TRP A 548 -4.36 -11.17 10.26
N GLY A 549 -5.35 -10.59 9.55
CA GLY A 549 -6.63 -11.27 9.29
C GLY A 549 -7.51 -11.49 10.52
N ARG A 550 -7.31 -10.69 11.57
CA ARG A 550 -8.09 -10.70 12.83
C ARG A 550 -9.35 -9.84 12.75
N TYR A 551 -10.33 -10.13 13.60
CA TYR A 551 -11.59 -9.39 13.66
C TYR A 551 -11.47 -8.09 14.44
N GLU A 552 -10.50 -7.99 15.34
CA GLU A 552 -10.31 -6.87 16.24
C GLU A 552 -9.39 -5.79 15.65
N MET A 553 -9.68 -4.54 15.98
CA MET A 553 -8.91 -3.37 15.58
C MET A 553 -7.59 -3.30 16.36
N GLY A 554 -6.57 -2.66 15.77
CA GLY A 554 -5.21 -2.66 16.31
C GLY A 554 -4.97 -1.67 17.45
N GLY A 555 -5.57 -0.48 17.37
CA GLY A 555 -5.35 0.60 18.33
C GLY A 555 -6.10 1.90 17.97
N VAL A 556 -6.01 2.89 18.85
CA VAL A 556 -6.73 4.16 18.78
C VAL A 556 -5.87 5.33 19.23
N ARG A 557 -6.03 6.49 18.58
CA ARG A 557 -5.45 7.76 19.02
C ARG A 557 -6.45 8.90 18.88
N MET A 558 -6.62 9.67 19.95
CA MET A 558 -7.59 10.77 20.01
C MET A 558 -6.88 12.12 19.99
N TYR A 559 -7.50 13.11 19.32
CA TYR A 559 -6.99 14.48 19.21
C TYR A 559 -8.04 15.48 19.68
N LEU A 560 -7.58 16.48 20.43
CA LEU A 560 -8.40 17.55 20.99
C LEU A 560 -8.16 18.89 20.30
N SER A 561 -9.09 19.83 20.46
CA SER A 561 -9.03 21.17 19.85
C SER A 561 -7.96 22.08 20.42
N ASP A 562 -7.39 21.75 21.59
CA ASP A 562 -6.25 22.44 22.18
C ASP A 562 -4.88 21.89 21.72
N GLY A 563 -4.89 20.90 20.81
CA GLY A 563 -3.70 20.24 20.28
C GLY A 563 -3.22 19.04 21.09
N THR A 564 -3.89 18.71 22.20
CA THR A 564 -3.59 17.50 22.98
C THR A 564 -3.94 16.25 22.18
N ALA A 565 -3.07 15.23 22.23
CA ALA A 565 -3.34 13.92 21.66
C ALA A 565 -2.83 12.82 22.60
N ALA A 566 -3.52 11.67 22.61
CA ALA A 566 -3.11 10.49 23.35
C ALA A 566 -3.64 9.22 22.66
N GLY A 567 -3.00 8.10 22.92
CA GLY A 567 -3.36 6.76 22.45
C GLY A 567 -2.30 6.10 21.56
N GLU A 568 -2.38 4.78 21.49
CA GLU A 568 -1.49 3.90 20.74
C GLU A 568 -2.24 3.25 19.57
N LEU A 569 -1.67 3.32 18.37
CA LEU A 569 -2.25 2.71 17.16
C LEU A 569 -1.78 1.26 16.97
N ASN A 570 -0.78 0.82 17.73
CA ASN A 570 -0.18 -0.51 17.68
C ASN A 570 0.30 -0.85 16.25
N ASN A 571 0.85 0.18 15.58
CA ASN A 571 1.23 0.13 14.18
C ASN A 571 2.63 -0.50 14.05
N ARG A 572 2.73 -1.65 13.37
CA ARG A 572 4.02 -2.23 12.94
C ARG A 572 4.26 -1.86 11.49
N GLU A 573 5.50 -1.54 11.15
CA GLU A 573 5.93 -0.78 9.96
C GLU A 573 5.49 -1.34 8.57
N ASP A 574 4.87 -2.52 8.48
CA ASP A 574 4.60 -3.20 7.21
C ASP A 574 3.13 -3.28 6.75
N GLU A 575 2.10 -3.04 7.57
CA GLU A 575 0.69 -3.18 7.14
C GLU A 575 -0.27 -2.24 7.90
N SER A 576 -0.35 -0.96 7.53
CA SER A 576 -1.18 0.01 8.25
C SER A 576 -2.38 0.52 7.42
N ASP A 577 -3.59 0.05 7.75
CA ASP A 577 -4.86 0.70 7.37
C ASP A 577 -5.37 1.56 8.55
N VAL A 578 -4.72 2.72 8.75
CA VAL A 578 -5.14 3.70 9.76
C VAL A 578 -6.19 4.62 9.15
N MET A 579 -7.39 4.61 9.73
CA MET A 579 -8.49 5.48 9.33
C MET A 579 -8.65 6.65 10.28
N VAL A 580 -8.99 7.81 9.71
CA VAL A 580 -9.33 9.02 10.46
C VAL A 580 -10.84 9.17 10.49
N ILE A 581 -11.41 9.29 11.68
CA ILE A 581 -12.82 9.59 11.93
C ILE A 581 -12.90 11.01 12.50
N GLU A 582 -13.60 11.90 11.80
CA GLU A 582 -13.72 13.32 12.13
C GLU A 582 -15.20 13.75 12.05
N PRO A 583 -15.66 14.71 12.87
CA PRO A 583 -16.99 15.27 12.73
C PRO A 583 -17.11 16.04 11.40
N ASP A 584 -18.31 16.07 10.83
CA ASP A 584 -18.59 16.89 9.66
C ASP A 584 -18.43 18.39 9.97
N GLU A 585 -18.28 19.22 8.94
CA GLU A 585 -18.17 20.67 9.09
C GLU A 585 -19.39 21.23 9.84
N GLY A 586 -19.13 21.91 10.96
CA GLY A 586 -20.18 22.48 11.82
C GLY A 586 -20.79 21.48 12.82
N GLU A 587 -20.23 20.28 12.97
CA GLU A 587 -20.61 19.30 13.99
C GLU A 587 -19.57 19.18 15.12
N VAL A 588 -20.00 18.65 16.27
CA VAL A 588 -19.16 18.37 17.42
C VAL A 588 -19.44 16.98 17.98
N VAL A 589 -18.40 16.32 18.51
CA VAL A 589 -18.51 14.99 19.12
C VAL A 589 -19.22 15.08 20.46
N VAL A 590 -20.24 14.23 20.64
CA VAL A 590 -21.04 14.13 21.87
C VAL A 590 -20.99 12.75 22.53
N GLY A 591 -20.42 11.77 21.85
CA GLY A 591 -20.33 10.41 22.34
C GLY A 591 -19.61 9.50 21.36
N PHE A 592 -19.68 8.21 21.63
CA PHE A 592 -19.05 7.14 20.88
C PHE A 592 -20.02 5.98 20.71
N CYS A 593 -19.77 5.15 19.72
CA CYS A 593 -20.50 3.91 19.48
C CYS A 593 -19.57 2.88 18.85
N GLY A 594 -19.93 1.61 18.99
CA GLY A 594 -19.14 0.56 18.38
C GLY A 594 -19.66 -0.83 18.66
N LYS A 595 -18.87 -1.80 18.20
CA LYS A 595 -19.08 -3.22 18.44
C LYS A 595 -17.80 -3.85 18.96
N SER A 596 -17.94 -4.81 19.86
CA SER A 596 -16.85 -5.61 20.41
C SER A 596 -17.19 -7.10 20.32
N GLU A 597 -16.19 -7.96 20.21
CA GLU A 597 -16.41 -9.40 20.16
C GLU A 597 -16.95 -9.92 21.52
N LYS A 598 -17.89 -10.88 21.50
CA LYS A 598 -18.34 -11.57 22.74
C LYS A 598 -17.41 -12.69 23.15
N GLU A 599 -16.90 -13.44 22.17
CA GLU A 599 -15.99 -14.56 22.36
C GLU A 599 -14.52 -14.09 22.17
N CYS A 600 -13.53 -14.87 22.62
CA CYS A 600 -12.10 -14.53 22.55
C CYS A 600 -11.64 -13.30 23.36
N PHE A 601 -10.93 -12.34 22.75
CA PHE A 601 -10.24 -11.23 23.44
C PHE A 601 -11.16 -10.05 23.77
N GLN A 602 -12.44 -10.12 23.35
CA GLN A 602 -13.45 -9.07 23.52
C GLN A 602 -13.05 -7.68 22.99
N GLY A 603 -12.12 -7.65 22.03
CA GLY A 603 -11.60 -6.42 21.45
C GLY A 603 -12.65 -5.67 20.62
N VAL A 604 -12.36 -4.39 20.36
CA VAL A 604 -13.18 -3.53 19.50
C VAL A 604 -13.06 -3.99 18.06
N VAL A 605 -14.19 -4.24 17.39
CA VAL A 605 -14.26 -4.64 15.97
C VAL A 605 -14.86 -3.55 15.08
N GLU A 606 -15.66 -2.66 15.68
CA GLU A 606 -16.19 -1.44 15.06
C GLU A 606 -16.13 -0.29 16.05
N PHE A 607 -15.72 0.88 15.58
CA PHE A 607 -15.67 2.10 16.39
C PHE A 607 -16.18 3.30 15.60
N GLY A 608 -16.86 4.21 16.29
CA GLY A 608 -17.23 5.50 15.75
C GLY A 608 -17.53 6.58 16.78
N ILE A 609 -17.64 7.80 16.27
CA ILE A 609 -18.04 8.99 17.02
C ILE A 609 -19.52 9.29 16.77
N LEU A 610 -20.20 9.77 17.81
CA LEU A 610 -21.53 10.35 17.73
C LEU A 610 -21.40 11.87 17.66
N THR A 611 -22.03 12.51 16.67
CA THR A 611 -21.93 13.95 16.45
C THR A 611 -23.30 14.62 16.39
N VAL A 612 -23.33 15.91 16.72
CA VAL A 612 -24.48 16.80 16.59
C VAL A 612 -24.01 18.17 16.10
N LYS A 613 -24.92 19.01 15.59
CA LYS A 613 -24.57 20.38 15.19
C LYS A 613 -23.95 21.17 16.36
N ALA A 614 -22.94 21.97 16.05
CA ALA A 614 -22.15 22.70 17.03
C ALA A 614 -22.96 23.71 17.87
N ASP A 615 -24.07 24.23 17.36
CA ASP A 615 -24.99 25.11 18.06
C ASP A 615 -25.82 24.39 19.14
N ILE A 616 -26.00 23.07 19.00
CA ILE A 616 -26.61 22.20 20.02
C ILE A 616 -25.52 21.78 21.02
N GLY A 617 -24.46 21.13 20.52
CA GLY A 617 -23.35 20.62 21.35
C GLY A 617 -23.77 19.68 22.49
N LEU A 618 -22.87 19.45 23.44
CA LEU A 618 -23.12 18.60 24.61
C LEU A 618 -24.24 19.15 25.51
N GLU A 619 -24.19 20.45 25.82
CA GLU A 619 -25.12 21.10 26.76
C GLU A 619 -26.53 21.28 26.20
N GLY A 620 -26.71 21.18 24.88
CA GLY A 620 -28.01 21.30 24.21
C GLY A 620 -28.72 19.96 23.97
N LEU A 621 -28.14 18.83 24.41
CA LEU A 621 -28.79 17.53 24.26
C LEU A 621 -30.05 17.45 25.15
N PRO A 622 -31.20 17.05 24.60
CA PRO A 622 -32.44 17.00 25.35
C PRO A 622 -32.44 15.81 26.34
N PRO A 623 -33.11 15.91 27.50
CA PRO A 623 -32.99 14.92 28.58
C PRO A 623 -33.33 13.46 28.20
N GLN A 624 -34.18 13.27 27.19
CA GLN A 624 -34.60 11.97 26.67
C GLN A 624 -33.43 11.13 26.17
N VAL A 625 -32.35 11.78 25.69
CA VAL A 625 -31.15 11.12 25.16
C VAL A 625 -30.55 10.16 26.19
N PHE A 626 -30.60 10.52 27.48
CA PHE A 626 -30.03 9.71 28.57
C PHE A 626 -30.88 8.50 28.95
N ASP A 627 -32.13 8.45 28.49
CA ASP A 627 -33.08 7.37 28.77
C ASP A 627 -33.21 6.41 27.55
N MET A 628 -32.54 6.71 26.41
CA MET A 628 -32.55 5.89 25.20
C MET A 628 -31.59 4.69 25.31
N ALA A 629 -32.11 3.47 25.11
CA ALA A 629 -31.31 2.24 25.17
C ALA A 629 -30.17 2.23 24.12
N GLU A 630 -30.42 2.76 22.93
CA GLU A 630 -29.47 2.85 21.81
C GLU A 630 -28.26 3.76 22.08
N LEU A 631 -28.33 4.60 23.12
CA LEU A 631 -27.29 5.55 23.52
C LEU A 631 -26.66 5.21 24.88
N ARG A 632 -27.04 4.06 25.43
CA ARG A 632 -26.55 3.55 26.71
C ARG A 632 -25.75 2.29 26.47
N ASN A 633 -24.58 2.19 27.10
CA ASN A 633 -23.83 0.96 27.07
C ASN A 633 -24.54 -0.08 27.96
N THR A 634 -24.90 -1.23 27.37
CA THR A 634 -25.49 -2.38 28.08
C THR A 634 -24.70 -3.67 27.84
N ALA A 635 -23.54 -3.59 27.18
CA ALA A 635 -22.76 -4.74 26.76
C ALA A 635 -22.39 -5.67 27.94
N GLY A 636 -22.86 -6.91 27.89
CA GLY A 636 -22.61 -7.94 28.89
C GLY A 636 -23.56 -7.95 30.10
N LEU A 637 -24.43 -6.94 30.28
CA LEU A 637 -25.39 -6.91 31.39
C LEU A 637 -26.49 -7.98 31.24
N GLU A 638 -26.78 -8.42 30.02
CA GLU A 638 -27.83 -9.40 29.72
C GLU A 638 -27.45 -10.82 30.19
N ASP A 639 -26.15 -11.13 30.26
CA ASP A 639 -25.60 -12.44 30.65
C ASP A 639 -25.76 -12.73 32.16
N GLU A 640 -25.94 -11.71 33.00
CA GLU A 640 -26.26 -11.87 34.44
C GLU A 640 -27.59 -12.60 34.67
N SER A 641 -28.55 -12.45 33.75
CA SER A 641 -29.88 -13.06 33.88
C SER A 641 -29.83 -14.59 33.71
N GLN A 642 -28.87 -15.09 32.92
CA GLN A 642 -28.72 -16.52 32.63
C GLN A 642 -27.77 -17.24 33.60
N SER A 643 -26.75 -16.56 34.13
CA SER A 643 -25.73 -17.17 35.01
C SER A 643 -26.24 -17.56 36.40
N ARG A 644 -27.31 -16.92 36.90
CA ARG A 644 -28.01 -17.36 38.13
C ARG A 644 -28.63 -18.76 38.03
N GLY A 645 -28.78 -19.32 36.83
CA GLY A 645 -29.41 -20.63 36.59
C GLY A 645 -28.45 -21.82 36.43
N LYS A 646 -27.14 -21.63 36.23
CA LYS A 646 -26.22 -22.73 35.92
C LYS A 646 -24.91 -22.66 36.70
N ARG A 647 -24.96 -22.99 37.99
CA ARG A 647 -23.78 -23.54 38.67
C ARG A 647 -23.55 -24.97 38.19
N ARG A 648 -22.60 -25.19 37.27
CA ARG A 648 -22.04 -26.53 37.04
C ARG A 648 -20.54 -26.51 36.73
N ARG A 649 -19.80 -26.96 37.76
CA ARG A 649 -18.62 -27.84 37.78
C ARG A 649 -17.46 -27.52 36.83
N VAL A 650 -16.45 -26.91 37.45
CA VAL A 650 -15.03 -26.91 37.11
C VAL A 650 -14.53 -28.31 36.72
N CYS A 651 -13.88 -28.39 35.56
CA CYS A 651 -12.64 -29.13 35.30
C CYS A 651 -11.79 -28.29 34.35
#